data_AF-A0A9X1UTM1-F1
#
_entry.id   AF-A0A9X1UTM1-F1
#
_cell.length_a   1.000
_cell.length_b   1.000
_cell.length_c   1.000
_cell.angle_alpha   90.00
_cell.angle_beta   90.00
_cell.angle_gamma   90.00
#
_symmetry.space_group_name_H-M   'P 1'
#
loop_
_entity.id
_entity.type
_entity.pdbx_description
1 polymer ?
#
loop_
_entity_poly.entity_id
_entity_poly.type
_entity_poly.pdbx_seq_one_letter_code
_entity_poly.pdbx_strand_id
1 'polypeptide(L)'
;MQKLKILIAKSSEFLKNLGNQHASENQKNQFAGTSNSSSHSRPIVQDDDFANFTISSHSTHHQSEIDQPNEFNSMPVQLYPRPTRSEPQSQAQWLTYDASLTIQGRTIKKGLIYHTWSMPRSGRFTIEPSLLINNMGVSGHTNFTVSSQNVYQDDTLGYWPSYVELSAQCKGVYLDWLASKRDYPNMPIGYVFIYFYGLEYRIITNLENDNVSIDEFAQIYEEVERLLAIYSHNQSFKYYATNFLTLMQFSRPHLFSVDESEDDENMNAESFRFELAKTVVEKRPIPASLALAWLKFSENYSLKTPARRCEIEFKQLFNHRYKQAFGRGLEVSENKTRLKFDYRPASRLMQNVNINVGDLPDPSRLTTPIKRLAEIADGCTELLNPLSRYLAKEGNQKTDLSALLLMPEDLVDAKQQPILKEFSQWARQIIEQGEGLVWVSDFWEHVGRDLPKTLGKKDIDFMQAIANKAGFAIAPDVNLHQQKLKTDGYIVLYQPMPDFIKPSTTFNQVLVMLRIGALVAVNDNQVSEKEVLTVVSLIDQQERLTDNEKMSLRAYLLWQLNTPNNAQGLKSRLTALPTNALDIVKRYILRIAMAEGQVDNAKIKRLEKLYTSLGFDRSQLTSDIHQMQTNTSGSAETTLNEQAKMPQAGGINQDVLAKHEQDTLHAQTLLAQIFASQDSEETLEAIPQPESGSKPVHANQTYNANGLESSYEQLFQQLISKEKWSYEEFTELCRPANMMPDAVIEVLNDWAYDSVDAPVIDAEEMIYIDFEIVEELQAL
;
A
#
# COMPACT_ATOMS: atom_id res chain seq x y z
N MET A 1 -24.33 16.92 37.32
CA MET A 1 -22.95 16.90 36.79
C MET A 1 -21.95 16.30 37.78
N GLN A 2 -21.49 17.01 38.83
CA GLN A 2 -20.48 16.48 39.77
C GLN A 2 -20.94 15.22 40.55
N LYS A 3 -22.23 15.11 40.90
CA LYS A 3 -22.81 13.90 41.51
C LYS A 3 -22.96 12.72 40.54
N LEU A 4 -23.20 12.99 39.25
CA LEU A 4 -23.27 11.96 38.21
C LEU A 4 -21.87 11.39 37.88
N LYS A 5 -20.84 12.25 37.90
CA LYS A 5 -19.42 11.84 37.86
C LYS A 5 -19.04 10.95 39.03
N ILE A 6 -19.50 11.27 40.25
CA ILE A 6 -19.26 10.47 41.45
C ILE A 6 -20.00 9.12 41.40
N LEU A 7 -21.16 9.05 40.75
CA LEU A 7 -21.93 7.82 40.67
C LEU A 7 -21.37 6.82 39.65
N ILE A 8 -20.98 7.28 38.46
CA ILE A 8 -20.29 6.45 37.46
C ILE A 8 -18.91 6.01 38.01
N ALA A 9 -18.22 6.90 38.74
CA ALA A 9 -17.00 6.54 39.46
C ALA A 9 -17.23 5.48 40.55
N LYS A 10 -18.36 5.52 41.28
CA LYS A 10 -18.71 4.52 42.30
C LYS A 10 -19.11 3.17 41.72
N SER A 11 -19.74 3.11 40.55
CA SER A 11 -19.96 1.83 39.87
C SER A 11 -18.65 1.23 39.35
N SER A 12 -17.72 2.07 38.87
CA SER A 12 -16.36 1.65 38.47
C SER A 12 -15.46 1.23 39.65
N GLU A 13 -15.51 1.91 40.81
CA GLU A 13 -14.77 1.52 42.03
C GLU A 13 -15.32 0.24 42.67
N PHE A 14 -16.63 0.01 42.60
CA PHE A 14 -17.24 -1.24 43.03
C PHE A 14 -16.77 -2.42 42.17
N LEU A 15 -16.58 -2.21 40.87
CA LEU A 15 -16.08 -3.22 39.91
C LEU A 15 -14.58 -3.52 40.06
N LYS A 16 -13.73 -2.54 40.41
CA LYS A 16 -12.31 -2.80 40.75
C LYS A 16 -12.16 -3.68 42.00
N ASN A 17 -13.08 -3.56 42.96
CA ASN A 17 -13.05 -4.34 44.20
C ASN A 17 -13.61 -5.77 44.05
N LEU A 18 -14.50 -6.03 43.09
CA LEU A 18 -14.92 -7.41 42.75
C LEU A 18 -13.85 -8.17 41.94
N GLY A 19 -13.09 -7.49 41.06
CA GLY A 19 -12.00 -8.12 40.30
C GLY A 19 -10.81 -8.56 41.18
N ASN A 20 -10.51 -7.82 42.24
CA ASN A 20 -9.42 -8.16 43.16
C ASN A 20 -9.75 -9.30 44.14
N GLN A 21 -11.03 -9.62 44.35
CA GLN A 21 -11.43 -10.77 45.16
C GLN A 21 -11.30 -12.10 44.40
N HIS A 22 -11.48 -12.10 43.07
CA HIS A 22 -11.28 -13.29 42.23
C HIS A 22 -9.82 -13.57 41.84
N ALA A 23 -8.94 -12.56 41.89
CA ALA A 23 -7.51 -12.75 41.61
C ALA A 23 -6.71 -13.34 42.81
N SER A 24 -7.24 -13.23 44.03
CA SER A 24 -6.58 -13.72 45.26
C SER A 24 -6.74 -15.23 45.49
N GLU A 25 -7.74 -15.87 44.87
CA GLU A 25 -7.98 -17.31 45.02
C GLU A 25 -7.25 -18.19 43.99
N ASN A 26 -6.78 -17.63 42.87
CA ASN A 26 -6.08 -18.38 41.82
C ASN A 26 -4.53 -18.36 41.91
N GLN A 27 -3.94 -17.66 42.89
CA GLN A 27 -2.48 -17.64 43.09
C GLN A 27 -1.93 -18.68 44.09
N LYS A 28 -2.77 -19.58 44.63
CA LYS A 28 -2.32 -20.62 45.59
C LYS A 28 -2.00 -21.99 44.98
N ASN A 29 -2.23 -22.22 43.69
CA ASN A 29 -1.98 -23.52 43.06
C ASN A 29 -1.22 -23.37 41.74
N GLN A 30 0.05 -22.93 41.77
CA GLN A 30 1.06 -23.22 40.74
C GLN A 30 2.45 -22.74 41.20
N PHE A 31 3.04 -23.46 42.15
CA PHE A 31 4.48 -23.39 42.44
C PHE A 31 4.98 -24.82 42.70
N ALA A 32 5.40 -25.51 41.64
CA ALA A 32 6.31 -26.66 41.69
C ALA A 32 6.78 -26.99 40.26
N GLY A 33 8.07 -26.84 39.95
CA GLY A 33 8.62 -27.29 38.66
C GLY A 33 9.93 -26.64 38.22
N THR A 34 10.99 -26.91 38.97
CA THR A 34 12.44 -26.72 38.74
C THR A 34 13.00 -26.81 37.30
N SER A 35 13.84 -25.81 36.96
CA SER A 35 15.20 -25.84 36.37
C SER A 35 15.70 -27.04 35.54
N ASN A 36 16.28 -26.77 34.36
CA ASN A 36 17.72 -27.02 34.11
C ASN A 36 18.25 -26.44 32.78
N SER A 37 19.49 -25.97 32.86
CA SER A 37 20.39 -25.42 31.84
C SER A 37 20.99 -26.47 30.89
N SER A 38 21.39 -26.07 29.68
CA SER A 38 22.77 -26.29 29.20
C SER A 38 23.06 -25.55 27.89
N SER A 39 24.16 -24.80 27.94
CA SER A 39 24.86 -24.12 26.86
C SER A 39 25.93 -25.04 26.29
N HIS A 40 26.10 -25.14 24.97
CA HIS A 40 27.35 -25.62 24.34
C HIS A 40 27.67 -24.76 23.11
N SER A 41 28.95 -24.41 22.98
CA SER A 41 29.52 -23.51 21.98
C SER A 41 30.66 -24.19 21.22
N ARG A 42 30.91 -23.67 20.00
CA ARG A 42 32.13 -23.74 19.14
C ARG A 42 32.26 -24.93 18.17
N PRO A 43 33.11 -24.85 17.10
CA PRO A 43 33.89 -23.72 16.57
C PRO A 43 33.81 -23.47 15.05
N ILE A 44 34.45 -22.34 14.69
CA ILE A 44 34.94 -21.81 13.41
C ILE A 44 35.87 -22.80 12.67
N VAL A 45 35.77 -22.84 11.32
CA VAL A 45 36.82 -23.30 10.40
C VAL A 45 36.90 -22.31 9.24
N GLN A 46 38.07 -21.70 9.08
CA GLN A 46 38.55 -21.05 7.85
C GLN A 46 39.10 -22.14 6.93
N ASP A 47 38.95 -22.00 5.62
CA ASP A 47 40.05 -22.28 4.69
C ASP A 47 39.74 -21.70 3.29
N ASP A 48 40.79 -21.08 2.77
CA ASP A 48 40.98 -20.53 1.43
C ASP A 48 40.91 -21.61 0.34
N ASP A 49 40.43 -21.22 -0.84
CA ASP A 49 41.01 -21.54 -2.16
C ASP A 49 39.92 -21.43 -3.23
N PHE A 50 40.15 -20.62 -4.27
CA PHE A 50 39.86 -20.90 -5.69
C PHE A 50 40.07 -19.62 -6.52
N ALA A 51 41.35 -19.29 -6.74
CA ALA A 51 41.78 -18.46 -7.85
C ALA A 51 42.18 -19.39 -9.01
N ASN A 52 41.56 -19.23 -10.19
CA ASN A 52 42.15 -19.44 -11.52
C ASN A 52 41.06 -19.27 -12.59
N PHE A 53 41.00 -18.09 -13.22
CA PHE A 53 40.18 -17.83 -14.40
C PHE A 53 41.07 -17.89 -15.65
N THR A 54 40.59 -18.54 -16.71
CA THR A 54 41.27 -18.57 -18.01
C THR A 54 40.25 -18.28 -19.10
N ILE A 55 40.64 -17.40 -20.02
CA ILE A 55 39.84 -16.99 -21.19
C ILE A 55 40.18 -17.96 -22.33
N SER A 56 39.16 -18.50 -23.01
CA SER A 56 39.34 -19.36 -24.18
C SER A 56 38.49 -18.86 -25.33
N SER A 57 39.16 -18.46 -26.41
CA SER A 57 38.58 -18.05 -27.68
C SER A 57 38.67 -19.17 -28.72
N HIS A 58 37.90 -20.25 -28.57
CA HIS A 58 37.58 -21.17 -29.68
C HIS A 58 36.29 -21.94 -29.42
N SER A 59 35.33 -21.84 -30.34
CA SER A 59 34.29 -22.85 -30.54
C SER A 59 34.22 -23.22 -32.01
N THR A 60 34.41 -24.51 -32.27
CA THR A 60 34.29 -25.16 -33.56
C THR A 60 32.81 -25.49 -33.81
N HIS A 61 32.35 -25.20 -35.03
CA HIS A 61 30.98 -25.43 -35.50
C HIS A 61 30.52 -26.89 -35.36
N HIS A 62 29.30 -27.07 -34.86
CA HIS A 62 28.37 -28.05 -35.42
C HIS A 62 26.97 -27.42 -35.48
N GLN A 63 26.49 -27.24 -36.71
CA GLN A 63 25.15 -26.76 -37.05
C GLN A 63 24.07 -27.81 -36.71
N SER A 64 22.99 -27.34 -36.10
CA SER A 64 21.64 -27.85 -36.37
C SER A 64 20.69 -26.66 -36.36
N GLU A 65 20.21 -26.32 -37.55
CA GLU A 65 19.28 -25.24 -37.87
C GLU A 65 17.90 -25.50 -37.25
N ILE A 66 17.36 -24.49 -36.55
CA ILE A 66 15.94 -24.14 -36.58
C ILE A 66 15.90 -22.62 -36.69
N ASP A 67 15.60 -22.14 -37.90
CA ASP A 67 15.43 -20.72 -38.26
C ASP A 67 14.15 -20.14 -37.65
N GLN A 68 14.28 -18.99 -36.99
CA GLN A 68 13.28 -17.91 -37.03
C GLN A 68 14.00 -16.58 -37.28
N PRO A 69 13.49 -15.70 -38.16
CA PRO A 69 14.22 -14.54 -38.66
C PRO A 69 14.18 -13.38 -37.66
N ASN A 70 15.33 -13.04 -37.09
CA ASN A 70 15.53 -11.78 -36.38
C ASN A 70 15.77 -10.65 -37.40
N GLU A 71 14.72 -9.92 -37.78
CA GLU A 71 14.80 -8.81 -38.75
C GLU A 71 15.45 -7.51 -38.23
N PHE A 72 15.94 -7.46 -36.97
CA PHE A 72 16.50 -6.22 -36.39
C PHE A 72 18.03 -6.05 -36.45
N ASN A 73 18.74 -6.87 -37.23
CA ASN A 73 20.22 -6.80 -37.33
C ASN A 73 20.77 -6.31 -38.67
N SER A 74 19.96 -5.70 -39.54
CA SER A 74 20.40 -5.26 -40.87
C SER A 74 20.26 -3.75 -41.10
N MET A 75 21.08 -2.95 -40.41
CA MET A 75 21.43 -1.60 -40.88
C MET A 75 22.86 -1.64 -41.44
N PRO A 76 23.10 -1.14 -42.66
CA PRO A 76 24.39 -1.28 -43.32
C PRO A 76 25.46 -0.47 -42.59
N VAL A 77 26.50 -1.15 -42.16
CA VAL A 77 27.76 -0.57 -41.70
C VAL A 77 28.36 0.30 -42.81
N GLN A 78 28.53 1.59 -42.56
CA GLN A 78 29.00 2.54 -43.58
C GLN A 78 30.50 2.36 -43.84
N LEU A 79 30.84 1.95 -45.06
CA LEU A 79 32.23 1.75 -45.51
C LEU A 79 32.78 3.03 -46.12
N TYR A 80 33.90 3.54 -45.60
CA TYR A 80 34.50 4.79 -46.08
C TYR A 80 35.41 4.56 -47.31
N PRO A 81 35.37 5.45 -48.34
CA PRO A 81 36.26 5.41 -49.49
C PRO A 81 37.70 5.87 -49.16
N ARG A 82 38.66 5.45 -49.98
CA ARG A 82 40.11 5.67 -49.81
C ARG A 82 40.50 7.16 -49.91
N PRO A 83 41.29 7.73 -48.97
CA PRO A 83 41.80 9.09 -49.10
C PRO A 83 42.95 9.21 -50.13
N THR A 84 43.10 10.39 -50.73
CA THR A 84 44.11 10.74 -51.75
C THR A 84 45.55 10.62 -51.22
N ARG A 85 46.51 10.34 -52.13
CA ARG A 85 47.85 9.75 -51.89
C ARG A 85 48.87 10.64 -51.13
N SER A 86 48.50 11.83 -50.63
CA SER A 86 49.46 12.86 -50.17
C SER A 86 49.65 13.03 -48.65
N GLU A 87 48.81 12.48 -47.77
CA GLU A 87 48.98 12.66 -46.31
C GLU A 87 49.77 11.52 -45.61
N PRO A 88 50.56 11.78 -44.57
CA PRO A 88 51.27 10.75 -43.79
C PRO A 88 50.31 9.85 -42.97
N GLN A 89 50.72 8.60 -42.76
CA GLN A 89 49.99 7.57 -42.00
C GLN A 89 49.99 7.91 -40.51
N SER A 90 48.81 8.11 -39.92
CA SER A 90 48.67 8.17 -38.46
C SER A 90 47.87 6.95 -37.98
N GLN A 91 48.45 6.21 -37.04
CA GLN A 91 47.78 5.13 -36.33
C GLN A 91 46.95 5.74 -35.20
N ALA A 92 45.78 5.15 -34.89
CA ALA A 92 45.01 5.56 -33.73
C ALA A 92 45.84 5.38 -32.45
N GLN A 93 45.88 6.43 -31.62
CA GLN A 93 46.62 6.47 -30.36
C GLN A 93 45.64 6.68 -29.21
N TRP A 94 45.87 5.97 -28.12
CA TRP A 94 45.16 6.16 -26.86
C TRP A 94 45.85 7.26 -26.04
N LEU A 95 45.10 8.29 -25.67
CA LEU A 95 45.57 9.36 -24.78
C LEU A 95 45.28 8.97 -23.33
N THR A 96 46.32 8.76 -22.51
CA THR A 96 46.17 8.39 -21.09
C THR A 96 45.55 9.52 -20.26
N TYR A 97 45.00 9.22 -19.08
CA TYR A 97 44.25 10.17 -18.24
C TYR A 97 44.92 11.54 -18.02
N ASP A 98 46.21 11.56 -17.67
CA ASP A 98 46.96 12.81 -17.41
C ASP A 98 47.56 13.48 -18.66
N ALA A 99 47.40 12.86 -19.83
CA ALA A 99 47.93 13.41 -21.06
C ALA A 99 46.98 14.47 -21.65
N SER A 100 47.57 15.48 -22.28
CA SER A 100 46.82 16.58 -22.90
C SER A 100 46.99 16.59 -24.42
N LEU A 101 45.96 17.05 -25.12
CA LEU A 101 45.94 17.13 -26.57
C LEU A 101 45.24 18.42 -27.00
N THR A 102 45.86 19.15 -27.93
CA THR A 102 45.27 20.35 -28.51
C THR A 102 44.74 20.06 -29.91
N ILE A 103 43.42 20.18 -30.09
CA ILE A 103 42.74 20.00 -31.38
C ILE A 103 42.09 21.33 -31.75
N GLN A 104 42.53 21.92 -32.87
CA GLN A 104 41.91 23.12 -33.47
C GLN A 104 41.64 24.25 -32.45
N GLY A 105 42.64 24.55 -31.61
CA GLY A 105 42.58 25.61 -30.59
C GLY A 105 41.99 25.19 -29.23
N ARG A 106 41.39 23.99 -29.13
CA ARG A 106 40.84 23.45 -27.88
C ARG A 106 41.88 22.56 -27.19
N THR A 107 42.21 22.87 -25.93
CA THR A 107 43.14 22.07 -25.13
C THR A 107 42.36 21.09 -24.25
N ILE A 108 42.39 19.82 -24.61
CA ILE A 108 41.84 18.72 -23.82
C ILE A 108 42.87 18.36 -22.75
N LYS A 109 42.54 18.61 -21.48
CA LYS A 109 43.48 18.45 -20.35
C LYS A 109 43.43 17.07 -19.67
N LYS A 110 42.35 16.32 -19.89
CA LYS A 110 42.18 14.96 -19.39
C LYS A 110 42.08 14.01 -20.59
N GLY A 111 42.81 12.90 -20.60
CA GLY A 111 42.74 11.93 -21.69
C GLY A 111 41.54 10.99 -21.60
N LEU A 112 41.83 9.70 -21.71
CA LEU A 112 40.90 8.58 -21.93
C LEU A 112 40.16 8.62 -23.27
N ILE A 113 40.90 8.98 -24.33
CA ILE A 113 40.32 9.20 -25.67
C ILE A 113 41.23 8.61 -26.74
N TYR A 114 40.63 7.99 -27.75
CA TYR A 114 41.32 7.63 -28.98
C TYR A 114 41.40 8.81 -29.94
N HIS A 115 42.58 9.08 -30.49
CA HIS A 115 42.76 10.10 -31.51
C HIS A 115 43.71 9.66 -32.62
N THR A 116 43.60 10.32 -33.76
CA THR A 116 44.50 10.20 -34.91
C THR A 116 44.61 11.54 -35.63
N TRP A 117 45.73 11.80 -36.32
CA TRP A 117 45.89 13.07 -37.04
C TRP A 117 45.14 13.10 -38.37
N SER A 118 45.05 11.95 -39.04
CA SER A 118 44.46 11.79 -40.36
C SER A 118 43.63 10.50 -40.43
N MET A 119 42.73 10.43 -41.41
CA MET A 119 41.91 9.23 -41.66
C MET A 119 42.81 7.99 -41.83
N PRO A 120 42.54 6.89 -41.10
CA PRO A 120 43.26 5.63 -41.30
C PRO A 120 43.14 5.16 -42.76
N ARG A 121 44.26 4.74 -43.36
CA ARG A 121 44.35 4.40 -44.80
C ARG A 121 44.04 2.94 -45.15
N SER A 122 43.70 2.09 -44.18
CA SER A 122 43.39 0.68 -44.42
C SER A 122 42.01 0.53 -45.07
N GLY A 123 41.93 -0.25 -46.15
CA GLY A 123 40.72 -0.39 -46.97
C GLY A 123 39.54 -0.97 -46.20
N ARG A 124 38.31 -0.50 -46.49
CA ARG A 124 37.03 -1.03 -45.98
C ARG A 124 37.10 -1.53 -44.51
N PHE A 125 37.52 -0.67 -43.60
CA PHE A 125 37.33 -0.89 -42.16
C PHE A 125 36.25 0.05 -41.62
N THR A 126 35.53 -0.46 -40.63
CA THR A 126 34.68 0.33 -39.74
C THR A 126 35.54 1.22 -38.86
N ILE A 127 35.20 2.51 -38.80
CA ILE A 127 35.89 3.45 -37.90
C ILE A 127 35.20 3.39 -36.55
N GLU A 128 35.98 3.13 -35.50
CA GLU A 128 35.51 3.14 -34.12
C GLU A 128 34.80 4.49 -33.82
N PRO A 129 33.54 4.49 -33.32
CA PRO A 129 32.73 5.70 -33.23
C PRO A 129 33.31 6.81 -32.34
N SER A 130 34.13 6.48 -31.34
CA SER A 130 34.78 7.45 -30.45
C SER A 130 36.03 8.11 -31.04
N LEU A 131 36.62 7.54 -32.11
CA LEU A 131 37.92 7.95 -32.64
C LEU A 131 37.91 9.41 -33.12
N LEU A 132 38.66 10.26 -32.42
CA LEU A 132 38.89 11.65 -32.83
C LEU A 132 39.83 11.72 -34.03
N ILE A 133 39.43 12.46 -35.06
CA ILE A 133 40.26 12.75 -36.23
C ILE A 133 40.59 14.23 -36.24
N ASN A 134 41.79 14.56 -35.79
CA ASN A 134 42.17 15.91 -35.37
C ASN A 134 42.12 16.95 -36.52
N ASN A 135 42.32 16.52 -37.77
CA ASN A 135 42.29 17.39 -38.97
C ASN A 135 40.90 17.53 -39.62
N MET A 136 39.82 16.95 -39.06
CA MET A 136 38.48 17.11 -39.64
C MET A 136 37.92 18.50 -39.39
N GLY A 137 37.25 19.11 -40.39
CA GLY A 137 36.66 20.44 -40.24
C GLY A 137 35.67 20.51 -39.08
N VAL A 138 35.94 21.37 -38.09
CA VAL A 138 35.02 21.68 -36.99
C VAL A 138 34.68 23.16 -36.97
N SER A 139 33.54 23.52 -36.40
CA SER A 139 33.19 24.93 -36.16
C SER A 139 34.11 25.57 -35.12
N GLY A 140 34.15 26.90 -35.08
CA GLY A 140 34.80 27.65 -34.00
C GLY A 140 34.26 27.30 -32.61
N HIS A 141 34.92 27.80 -31.57
CA HIS A 141 34.52 27.55 -30.16
C HIS A 141 33.04 27.82 -29.93
N THR A 142 32.37 26.85 -29.32
CA THR A 142 30.98 26.94 -28.92
C THR A 142 30.92 27.42 -27.46
N ASN A 143 30.16 28.49 -27.22
CA ASN A 143 29.94 28.98 -25.86
C ASN A 143 28.82 28.16 -25.19
N PHE A 144 29.10 26.91 -24.81
CA PHE A 144 28.18 26.15 -23.95
C PHE A 144 28.29 26.66 -22.49
N THR A 145 27.96 27.92 -22.23
CA THR A 145 27.89 28.45 -20.86
C THR A 145 26.51 28.19 -20.29
N VAL A 146 26.46 27.37 -19.22
CA VAL A 146 25.54 27.15 -18.06
C VAL A 146 24.10 27.73 -18.06
N SER A 147 23.74 28.68 -18.92
CA SER A 147 22.42 29.29 -19.04
C SER A 147 21.70 29.06 -20.38
N SER A 148 22.32 28.38 -21.36
CA SER A 148 21.66 28.02 -22.61
C SER A 148 20.92 26.68 -22.45
N GLN A 149 19.59 26.72 -22.47
CA GLN A 149 18.73 25.51 -22.46
C GLN A 149 18.97 24.57 -23.67
N ASN A 150 19.66 25.03 -24.72
CA ASN A 150 19.80 24.30 -25.98
C ASN A 150 21.29 24.17 -26.37
N VAL A 151 21.94 23.08 -25.93
CA VAL A 151 23.20 22.63 -26.54
C VAL A 151 22.92 22.23 -28.00
N TYR A 152 23.77 22.65 -28.93
CA TYR A 152 23.53 22.37 -30.35
C TYR A 152 23.59 20.87 -30.64
N GLN A 153 22.57 20.40 -31.37
CA GLN A 153 22.45 19.05 -31.92
C GLN A 153 21.73 19.15 -33.27
N ASP A 154 22.06 18.24 -34.17
CA ASP A 154 21.39 18.05 -35.45
C ASP A 154 21.24 16.56 -35.72
N ASP A 155 20.68 16.19 -36.88
CA ASP A 155 20.40 14.80 -37.24
C ASP A 155 21.66 13.89 -37.27
N THR A 156 22.87 14.48 -37.30
CA THR A 156 24.11 13.70 -37.24
C THR A 156 24.40 13.16 -35.83
N LEU A 157 23.79 13.76 -34.80
CA LEU A 157 23.79 13.23 -33.43
C LEU A 157 22.61 12.27 -33.22
N GLY A 158 22.48 11.28 -34.12
CA GLY A 158 21.41 10.29 -34.10
C GLY A 158 21.52 9.27 -32.95
N TYR A 159 20.74 8.19 -33.04
CA TYR A 159 20.63 7.18 -31.96
C TYR A 159 21.95 6.45 -31.64
N TRP A 160 22.77 6.17 -32.66
CA TRP A 160 24.12 5.59 -32.51
C TRP A 160 25.17 6.49 -33.16
N PRO A 161 25.55 7.59 -32.49
CA PRO A 161 26.37 8.62 -33.11
C PRO A 161 27.82 8.17 -33.24
N SER A 162 28.52 8.71 -34.23
CA SER A 162 29.95 8.53 -34.46
C SER A 162 30.60 9.89 -34.65
N TYR A 163 31.75 10.12 -34.01
CA TYR A 163 32.47 11.38 -34.15
C TYR A 163 32.73 11.75 -35.61
N VAL A 164 33.04 10.77 -36.45
CA VAL A 164 33.35 10.98 -37.87
C VAL A 164 32.12 11.48 -38.64
N GLU A 165 30.93 10.97 -38.30
CA GLU A 165 29.65 11.26 -38.96
C GLU A 165 29.04 12.60 -38.51
N LEU A 166 29.48 13.14 -37.37
CA LEU A 166 29.02 14.42 -36.87
C LEU A 166 29.25 15.57 -37.87
N SER A 167 28.29 16.50 -37.92
CA SER A 167 28.45 17.79 -38.59
C SER A 167 29.60 18.59 -37.98
N ALA A 168 30.11 19.59 -38.71
CA ALA A 168 31.19 20.44 -38.20
C ALA A 168 30.82 21.15 -36.89
N GLN A 169 29.53 21.50 -36.71
CA GLN A 169 29.01 22.14 -35.52
C GLN A 169 28.94 21.17 -34.34
N CYS A 170 28.38 19.97 -34.54
CA CYS A 170 28.35 18.92 -33.52
C CYS A 170 29.76 18.48 -33.10
N LYS A 171 30.71 18.38 -34.04
CA LYS A 171 32.14 18.14 -33.72
C LYS A 171 32.72 19.23 -32.83
N GLY A 172 32.40 20.49 -33.12
CA GLY A 172 32.82 21.64 -32.31
C GLY A 172 32.33 21.53 -30.87
N VAL A 173 31.02 21.28 -30.69
CA VAL A 173 30.39 21.06 -29.36
C VAL A 173 31.06 19.92 -28.61
N TYR A 174 31.23 18.77 -29.25
CA TYR A 174 31.86 17.60 -28.62
C TYR A 174 33.29 17.90 -28.15
N LEU A 175 34.10 18.56 -28.98
CA LEU A 175 35.46 18.94 -28.62
C LEU A 175 35.50 19.99 -27.49
N ASP A 176 34.57 20.94 -27.47
CA ASP A 176 34.46 21.92 -26.38
C ASP A 176 34.07 21.23 -25.06
N TRP A 177 33.15 20.25 -25.10
CA TRP A 177 32.81 19.43 -23.94
C TRP A 177 33.99 18.57 -23.46
N LEU A 178 34.73 17.91 -24.37
CA LEU A 178 35.94 17.15 -24.02
C LEU A 178 37.05 18.02 -23.42
N ALA A 179 37.17 19.28 -23.84
CA ALA A 179 38.12 20.26 -23.31
C ALA A 179 37.68 20.88 -21.97
N SER A 180 36.43 20.66 -21.56
CA SER A 180 35.88 21.08 -20.28
C SER A 180 36.14 20.04 -19.17
N LYS A 181 35.43 20.17 -18.05
CA LYS A 181 35.42 19.17 -16.96
C LYS A 181 34.56 17.94 -17.27
N ARG A 182 33.79 17.93 -18.37
CA ARG A 182 32.86 16.85 -18.76
C ARG A 182 31.79 16.57 -17.71
N ASP A 183 31.30 17.62 -17.06
CA ASP A 183 30.38 17.56 -15.91
C ASP A 183 29.06 18.31 -16.16
N TYR A 184 28.78 18.72 -17.40
CA TYR A 184 27.56 19.43 -17.74
C TYR A 184 26.34 18.48 -17.71
N PRO A 185 25.38 18.63 -16.78
CA PRO A 185 24.33 17.63 -16.56
C PRO A 185 23.36 17.47 -17.74
N ASN A 186 23.11 18.56 -18.48
CA ASN A 186 22.16 18.59 -19.60
C ASN A 186 22.85 18.38 -20.96
N MET A 187 24.01 17.72 -20.97
CA MET A 187 24.69 17.40 -22.23
C MET A 187 23.82 16.44 -23.05
N PRO A 188 23.54 16.70 -24.34
CA PRO A 188 22.83 15.74 -25.17
C PRO A 188 23.54 14.39 -25.14
N ILE A 189 22.79 13.34 -24.79
CA ILE A 189 23.37 12.07 -24.36
C ILE A 189 24.22 11.41 -25.45
N GLY A 190 23.92 11.66 -26.72
CA GLY A 190 24.71 11.16 -27.85
C GLY A 190 26.19 11.53 -27.76
N TYR A 191 26.52 12.74 -27.29
CA TYR A 191 27.91 13.15 -27.09
C TYR A 191 28.60 12.35 -25.98
N VAL A 192 27.88 12.07 -24.89
CA VAL A 192 28.37 11.24 -23.79
C VAL A 192 28.63 9.81 -24.28
N PHE A 193 27.72 9.27 -25.10
CA PHE A 193 27.88 7.94 -25.71
C PHE A 193 29.12 7.84 -26.60
N ILE A 194 29.42 8.86 -27.43
CA ILE A 194 30.65 8.85 -28.25
C ILE A 194 31.89 8.68 -27.37
N TYR A 195 31.97 9.38 -26.24
CA TYR A 195 33.09 9.24 -25.30
C TYR A 195 33.08 7.88 -24.60
N PHE A 196 31.92 7.43 -24.14
CA PHE A 196 31.73 6.14 -23.49
C PHE A 196 32.17 4.96 -24.38
N TYR A 197 31.88 5.00 -25.70
CA TYR A 197 32.33 3.97 -26.64
C TYR A 197 33.85 3.77 -26.62
N GLY A 198 34.63 4.84 -26.43
CA GLY A 198 36.08 4.76 -26.36
C GLY A 198 36.58 4.08 -25.09
N LEU A 199 35.95 4.38 -23.94
CA LEU A 199 36.22 3.73 -22.66
C LEU A 199 35.90 2.23 -22.73
N GLU A 200 34.71 1.91 -23.25
CA GLU A 200 34.23 0.55 -23.47
C GLU A 200 35.16 -0.24 -24.39
N TYR A 201 35.50 0.34 -25.54
CA TYR A 201 36.41 -0.26 -26.52
C TYR A 201 37.80 -0.54 -25.92
N ARG A 202 38.34 0.39 -25.11
CA ARG A 202 39.66 0.25 -24.49
C ARG A 202 39.73 -0.98 -23.59
N ILE A 203 38.72 -1.21 -22.76
CA ILE A 203 38.68 -2.39 -21.88
C ILE A 203 38.46 -3.65 -22.70
N ILE A 204 37.40 -3.70 -23.51
CA ILE A 204 36.96 -4.94 -24.18
C ILE A 204 38.04 -5.50 -25.13
N THR A 205 38.69 -4.64 -25.92
CA THR A 205 39.73 -5.10 -26.85
C THR A 205 41.01 -5.59 -26.18
N ASN A 206 41.18 -5.32 -24.88
CA ASN A 206 42.37 -5.68 -24.11
C ASN A 206 42.07 -6.68 -22.98
N LEU A 207 40.87 -7.27 -22.94
CA LEU A 207 40.47 -8.25 -21.91
C LEU A 207 41.41 -9.47 -21.85
N GLU A 208 41.87 -9.98 -23.00
CA GLU A 208 42.69 -11.20 -23.06
C GLU A 208 44.19 -10.98 -22.82
N ASN A 209 44.69 -9.77 -23.11
CA ASN A 209 46.13 -9.50 -23.21
C ASN A 209 46.68 -8.65 -22.05
N ASP A 210 45.83 -8.27 -21.10
CA ASP A 210 46.16 -7.46 -19.91
C ASP A 210 46.91 -6.15 -20.21
N ASN A 211 46.71 -5.60 -21.42
CA ASN A 211 47.41 -4.41 -21.94
C ASN A 211 46.92 -3.07 -21.35
N VAL A 212 46.05 -3.11 -20.34
CA VAL A 212 45.54 -1.95 -19.59
C VAL A 212 46.10 -2.06 -18.18
N SER A 213 46.91 -1.10 -17.73
CA SER A 213 47.48 -1.15 -16.38
C SER A 213 46.39 -1.09 -15.30
N ILE A 214 46.73 -1.47 -14.06
CA ILE A 214 45.79 -1.38 -12.94
C ILE A 214 45.33 0.08 -12.74
N ASP A 215 46.25 1.04 -12.79
CA ASP A 215 45.95 2.47 -12.64
C ASP A 215 45.02 2.98 -13.76
N GLU A 216 45.28 2.60 -15.02
CA GLU A 216 44.46 2.98 -16.15
C GLU A 216 43.05 2.37 -16.06
N PHE A 217 42.97 1.11 -15.64
CA PHE A 217 41.71 0.41 -15.42
C PHE A 217 40.87 1.08 -14.33
N ALA A 218 41.49 1.44 -13.19
CA ALA A 218 40.84 2.18 -12.13
C ALA A 218 40.37 3.57 -12.60
N GLN A 219 41.19 4.29 -13.35
CA GLN A 219 40.80 5.59 -13.93
C GLN A 219 39.60 5.49 -14.89
N ILE A 220 39.52 4.44 -15.71
CA ILE A 220 38.37 4.19 -16.58
C ILE A 220 37.13 3.86 -15.74
N TYR A 221 37.28 3.00 -14.72
CA TYR A 221 36.19 2.62 -13.83
C TYR A 221 35.60 3.83 -13.10
N GLU A 222 36.44 4.64 -12.45
CA GLU A 222 36.05 5.87 -11.74
C GLU A 222 35.41 6.90 -12.69
N GLU A 223 35.89 7.00 -13.93
CA GLU A 223 35.30 7.89 -14.92
C GLU A 223 33.89 7.44 -15.34
N VAL A 224 33.66 6.13 -15.50
CA VAL A 224 32.33 5.59 -15.79
C VAL A 224 31.38 5.80 -14.61
N GLU A 225 31.83 5.58 -13.37
CA GLU A 225 31.04 5.89 -12.17
C GLU A 225 30.68 7.38 -12.09
N ARG A 226 31.64 8.26 -12.39
CA ARG A 226 31.41 9.71 -12.43
C ARG A 226 30.37 10.08 -13.49
N LEU A 227 30.48 9.53 -14.69
CA LEU A 227 29.49 9.75 -15.76
C LEU A 227 28.12 9.23 -15.35
N LEU A 228 28.04 8.04 -14.75
CA LEU A 228 26.81 7.44 -14.25
C LEU A 228 26.14 8.34 -13.21
N ALA A 229 26.90 8.89 -12.25
CA ALA A 229 26.39 9.81 -11.25
C ALA A 229 25.76 11.08 -11.85
N ILE A 230 26.30 11.58 -12.98
CA ILE A 230 25.80 12.79 -13.65
C ILE A 230 24.60 12.49 -14.57
N TYR A 231 24.68 11.38 -15.32
CA TYR A 231 23.80 11.09 -16.45
C TYR A 231 22.82 9.93 -16.19
N SER A 232 22.71 9.41 -14.96
CA SER A 232 21.81 8.31 -14.56
C SER A 232 20.32 8.57 -14.82
N HIS A 233 19.92 9.84 -15.01
CA HIS A 233 18.56 10.21 -15.41
C HIS A 233 18.20 9.66 -16.81
N ASN A 234 19.18 9.42 -17.68
CA ASN A 234 18.99 8.74 -18.95
C ASN A 234 19.05 7.22 -18.75
N GLN A 235 17.92 6.53 -18.94
CA GLN A 235 17.81 5.09 -18.65
C GLN A 235 18.72 4.23 -19.53
N SER A 236 18.88 4.57 -20.81
CA SER A 236 19.77 3.84 -21.72
C SER A 236 21.22 3.95 -21.27
N PHE A 237 21.69 5.16 -20.94
CA PHE A 237 23.05 5.36 -20.46
C PHE A 237 23.27 4.67 -19.11
N LYS A 238 22.30 4.78 -18.18
CA LYS A 238 22.33 4.06 -16.90
C LYS A 238 22.51 2.56 -17.11
N TYR A 239 21.74 1.96 -18.02
CA TYR A 239 21.83 0.53 -18.34
C TYR A 239 23.23 0.14 -18.84
N TYR A 240 23.74 0.79 -19.89
CA TYR A 240 25.04 0.44 -20.47
C TYR A 240 26.20 0.69 -19.50
N ALA A 241 26.22 1.84 -18.82
CA ALA A 241 27.30 2.16 -17.88
C ALA A 241 27.33 1.18 -16.69
N THR A 242 26.17 0.83 -16.12
CA THR A 242 26.12 -0.13 -14.99
C THR A 242 26.56 -1.53 -15.42
N ASN A 243 26.11 -2.01 -16.59
CA ASN A 243 26.55 -3.30 -17.12
C ASN A 243 28.04 -3.31 -17.46
N PHE A 244 28.59 -2.19 -17.94
CA PHE A 244 30.01 -2.07 -18.23
C PHE A 244 30.85 -2.10 -16.95
N LEU A 245 30.40 -1.45 -15.87
CA LEU A 245 31.04 -1.56 -14.56
C LEU A 245 31.03 -3.01 -14.06
N THR A 246 29.92 -3.74 -14.21
CA THR A 246 29.85 -5.17 -13.85
C THR A 246 30.80 -6.03 -14.71
N LEU A 247 30.89 -5.77 -16.02
CA LEU A 247 31.88 -6.42 -16.89
C LEU A 247 33.30 -6.19 -16.35
N MET A 248 33.64 -4.95 -16.01
CA MET A 248 34.95 -4.60 -15.45
C MET A 248 35.20 -5.35 -14.13
N GLN A 249 34.23 -5.35 -13.21
CA GLN A 249 34.31 -6.08 -11.94
C GLN A 249 34.57 -7.58 -12.14
N PHE A 250 33.83 -8.23 -13.03
CA PHE A 250 34.00 -9.66 -13.30
C PHE A 250 35.28 -9.97 -14.08
N SER A 251 35.79 -9.04 -14.88
CA SER A 251 37.05 -9.22 -15.60
C SER A 251 38.28 -9.20 -14.67
N ARG A 252 38.24 -8.42 -13.58
CA ARG A 252 39.33 -8.28 -12.62
C ARG A 252 38.81 -8.26 -11.17
N PRO A 253 38.22 -9.35 -10.68
CA PRO A 253 37.53 -9.38 -9.38
C PRO A 253 38.46 -9.05 -8.20
N HIS A 254 39.76 -9.35 -8.32
CA HIS A 254 40.76 -9.07 -7.29
C HIS A 254 41.02 -7.57 -7.03
N LEU A 255 40.56 -6.68 -7.92
CA LEU A 255 40.69 -5.23 -7.74
C LEU A 255 39.53 -4.62 -6.96
N PHE A 256 38.46 -5.38 -6.73
CA PHE A 256 37.24 -4.89 -6.10
C PHE A 256 37.03 -5.58 -4.75
N SER A 257 36.75 -4.81 -3.71
CA SER A 257 36.27 -5.35 -2.44
C SER A 257 34.78 -5.69 -2.59
N VAL A 258 34.38 -6.89 -2.16
CA VAL A 258 32.97 -7.22 -1.97
C VAL A 258 32.49 -6.40 -0.78
N ASP A 259 31.80 -5.29 -1.03
CA ASP A 259 31.10 -4.59 0.04
C ASP A 259 29.84 -5.40 0.37
N GLU A 260 29.81 -6.06 1.51
CA GLU A 260 28.67 -6.88 1.99
C GLU A 260 27.47 -6.00 2.41
N SER A 261 27.36 -4.79 1.88
CA SER A 261 26.25 -3.90 2.19
C SER A 261 24.95 -4.52 1.65
N GLU A 262 23.97 -4.70 2.53
CA GLU A 262 22.70 -5.36 2.19
C GLU A 262 21.86 -4.58 1.16
N ASP A 263 22.22 -3.34 0.85
CA ASP A 263 21.43 -2.38 0.08
C ASP A 263 22.27 -1.70 -1.02
N ASP A 264 22.71 -2.47 -2.01
CA ASP A 264 23.26 -1.90 -3.23
C ASP A 264 22.13 -1.38 -4.13
N GLU A 265 21.83 -0.09 -4.04
CA GLU A 265 20.87 0.60 -4.91
C GLU A 265 21.26 0.56 -6.40
N ASN A 266 22.53 0.28 -6.71
CA ASN A 266 23.06 0.20 -8.06
C ASN A 266 23.18 -1.24 -8.58
N MET A 267 22.71 -2.23 -7.82
CA MET A 267 22.64 -3.63 -8.26
C MET A 267 21.93 -3.71 -9.62
N ASN A 268 22.56 -4.35 -10.60
CA ASN A 268 21.94 -4.70 -11.88
C ASN A 268 21.63 -6.20 -11.94
N ALA A 269 21.00 -6.63 -13.03
CA ALA A 269 20.59 -8.02 -13.22
C ALA A 269 21.78 -8.99 -13.14
N GLU A 270 22.94 -8.62 -13.69
CA GLU A 270 24.10 -9.51 -13.75
C GLU A 270 24.83 -9.63 -12.41
N SER A 271 25.05 -8.52 -11.70
CA SER A 271 25.57 -8.52 -10.34
C SER A 271 24.63 -9.28 -9.40
N PHE A 272 23.30 -9.14 -9.57
CA PHE A 272 22.32 -9.91 -8.81
C PHE A 272 22.45 -11.42 -9.06
N ARG A 273 22.52 -11.85 -10.33
CA ARG A 273 22.65 -13.28 -10.68
C ARG A 273 23.94 -13.87 -10.10
N PHE A 274 25.04 -13.10 -10.12
CA PHE A 274 26.30 -13.50 -9.52
C PHE A 274 26.20 -13.68 -8.01
N GLU A 275 25.69 -12.68 -7.29
CA GLU A 275 25.54 -12.74 -5.83
C GLU A 275 24.58 -13.85 -5.38
N LEU A 276 23.51 -14.09 -6.14
CA LEU A 276 22.60 -15.21 -5.92
C LEU A 276 23.31 -16.56 -6.10
N ALA A 277 24.09 -16.73 -7.17
CA ALA A 277 24.84 -17.96 -7.41
C ALA A 277 25.87 -18.23 -6.29
N LYS A 278 26.63 -17.20 -5.90
CA LYS A 278 27.62 -17.27 -4.82
C LYS A 278 26.97 -17.65 -3.49
N THR A 279 25.86 -16.99 -3.13
CA THR A 279 25.10 -17.27 -1.90
C THR A 279 24.65 -18.73 -1.84
N VAL A 280 24.17 -19.30 -2.96
CA VAL A 280 23.73 -20.70 -3.05
C VAL A 280 24.89 -21.69 -2.94
N VAL A 281 26.01 -21.43 -3.63
CA VAL A 281 27.22 -22.29 -3.56
C VAL A 281 27.81 -22.32 -2.15
N GLU A 282 27.84 -21.18 -1.48
CA GLU A 282 28.29 -21.05 -0.08
C GLU A 282 27.28 -21.61 0.93
N LYS A 283 26.12 -22.08 0.47
CA LYS A 283 25.02 -22.62 1.28
C LYS A 283 24.52 -21.63 2.34
N ARG A 284 24.62 -20.33 2.04
CA ARG A 284 24.07 -19.27 2.89
C ARG A 284 22.57 -19.10 2.58
N PRO A 285 21.72 -18.88 3.61
CA PRO A 285 20.34 -18.48 3.37
C PRO A 285 20.30 -17.16 2.60
N ILE A 286 19.43 -17.05 1.60
CA ILE A 286 19.26 -15.82 0.82
C ILE A 286 18.70 -14.74 1.76
N PRO A 287 19.33 -13.55 1.85
CA PRO A 287 18.81 -12.46 2.68
C PRO A 287 17.62 -11.76 2.01
N ALA A 288 16.86 -10.99 2.80
CA ALA A 288 15.65 -10.31 2.32
C ALA A 288 15.91 -9.34 1.16
N SER A 289 17.05 -8.64 1.18
CA SER A 289 17.44 -7.71 0.11
C SER A 289 17.73 -8.43 -1.21
N LEU A 290 18.46 -9.54 -1.18
CA LEU A 290 18.73 -10.35 -2.36
C LEU A 290 17.46 -11.05 -2.87
N ALA A 291 16.55 -11.45 -1.99
CA ALA A 291 15.24 -11.96 -2.37
C ALA A 291 14.37 -10.88 -3.05
N LEU A 292 14.42 -9.64 -2.57
CA LEU A 292 13.75 -8.51 -3.22
C LEU A 292 14.38 -8.20 -4.59
N ALA A 293 15.70 -8.25 -4.71
CA ALA A 293 16.38 -8.14 -6.01
C ALA A 293 15.96 -9.25 -6.97
N TRP A 294 15.80 -10.49 -6.48
CA TRP A 294 15.31 -11.60 -7.29
C TRP A 294 13.91 -11.33 -7.85
N LEU A 295 13.00 -10.75 -7.07
CA LEU A 295 11.70 -10.31 -7.59
C LEU A 295 11.84 -9.18 -8.62
N LYS A 296 12.70 -8.20 -8.38
CA LYS A 296 12.91 -7.05 -9.29
C LYS A 296 13.47 -7.47 -10.66
N PHE A 297 14.35 -8.46 -10.70
CA PHE A 297 15.02 -8.93 -11.93
C PHE A 297 14.42 -10.20 -12.54
N SER A 298 13.33 -10.72 -11.98
CA SER A 298 12.66 -11.90 -12.51
C SER A 298 11.73 -11.52 -13.67
N GLU A 299 11.89 -12.16 -14.83
CA GLU A 299 10.96 -12.02 -15.97
C GLU A 299 9.54 -12.47 -15.61
N ASN A 300 9.38 -13.37 -14.63
CA ASN A 300 8.09 -13.95 -14.24
C ASN A 300 7.33 -13.13 -13.17
N TYR A 301 7.82 -11.96 -12.77
CA TYR A 301 7.17 -11.14 -11.76
C TYR A 301 7.45 -9.65 -11.96
N SER A 302 6.40 -8.84 -11.89
CA SER A 302 6.51 -7.38 -11.93
C SER A 302 5.85 -6.77 -10.69
N LEU A 303 6.53 -5.79 -10.09
CA LEU A 303 5.98 -5.07 -8.95
C LEU A 303 4.77 -4.24 -9.38
N LYS A 304 3.62 -4.52 -8.76
CA LYS A 304 2.37 -3.80 -9.00
C LYS A 304 2.47 -2.34 -8.53
N THR A 305 1.58 -1.49 -9.03
CA THR A 305 1.57 -0.04 -8.78
C THR A 305 1.68 0.37 -7.30
N PRO A 306 0.99 -0.27 -6.32
CA PRO A 306 1.16 0.07 -4.92
C PRO A 306 2.59 -0.12 -4.39
N ALA A 307 3.25 -1.22 -4.76
CA ALA A 307 4.63 -1.47 -4.39
C ALA A 307 5.59 -0.44 -5.01
N ARG A 308 5.35 -0.03 -6.26
CA ARG A 308 6.17 0.98 -6.96
C ARG A 308 5.99 2.39 -6.38
N ARG A 309 4.75 2.82 -6.14
CA ARG A 309 4.43 4.15 -5.58
C ARG A 309 4.87 4.30 -4.13
N CYS A 310 4.83 3.19 -3.38
CA CYS A 310 5.21 3.10 -1.97
C CYS A 310 6.48 2.26 -1.79
N GLU A 311 7.54 2.49 -2.59
CA GLU A 311 8.73 1.62 -2.62
C GLU A 311 9.41 1.45 -1.25
N ILE A 312 9.57 2.54 -0.50
CA ILE A 312 10.22 2.53 0.82
C ILE A 312 9.41 1.69 1.80
N GLU A 313 8.09 1.96 1.86
CA GLU A 313 7.15 1.27 2.74
C GLU A 313 7.03 -0.21 2.35
N PHE A 314 7.02 -0.50 1.05
CA PHE A 314 7.02 -1.85 0.50
C PHE A 314 8.28 -2.62 0.88
N LYS A 315 9.47 -2.02 0.75
CA LYS A 315 10.74 -2.65 1.13
C LYS A 315 10.77 -3.03 2.61
N GLN A 316 10.29 -2.13 3.48
CA GLN A 316 10.19 -2.39 4.91
C GLN A 316 9.21 -3.53 5.23
N LEU A 317 8.02 -3.50 4.61
CA LEU A 317 6.98 -4.50 4.83
C LEU A 317 7.40 -5.87 4.31
N PHE A 318 8.00 -5.91 3.12
CA PHE A 318 8.56 -7.12 2.53
C PHE A 318 9.64 -7.72 3.44
N ASN A 319 10.60 -6.92 3.93
CA ASN A 319 11.63 -7.39 4.85
C ASN A 319 11.03 -8.00 6.14
N HIS A 320 10.02 -7.34 6.71
CA HIS A 320 9.33 -7.83 7.90
C HIS A 320 8.63 -9.18 7.64
N ARG A 321 7.80 -9.25 6.60
CA ARG A 321 7.04 -10.47 6.25
C ARG A 321 7.95 -11.61 5.78
N TYR A 322 9.03 -11.29 5.07
CA TYR A 322 10.06 -12.23 4.67
C TYR A 322 10.72 -12.89 5.89
N LYS A 323 11.11 -12.11 6.89
CA LYS A 323 11.69 -12.63 8.14
C LYS A 323 10.71 -13.51 8.91
N GLN A 324 9.42 -13.16 8.92
CA GLN A 324 8.39 -14.01 9.52
C GLN A 324 8.24 -15.35 8.78
N ALA A 325 8.30 -15.35 7.45
CA ALA A 325 8.11 -16.56 6.64
C ALA A 325 9.34 -17.48 6.59
N PHE A 326 10.56 -16.92 6.54
CA PHE A 326 11.80 -17.66 6.29
C PHE A 326 12.83 -17.56 7.42
N GLY A 327 12.56 -16.82 8.48
CA GLY A 327 13.48 -16.65 9.60
C GLY A 327 14.82 -16.05 9.19
N ARG A 328 15.86 -16.89 9.13
CA ARG A 328 17.23 -16.49 8.77
C ARG A 328 17.43 -16.29 7.26
N GLY A 329 16.52 -16.74 6.42
CA GLY A 329 16.57 -16.57 4.97
C GLY A 329 16.04 -17.78 4.20
N LEU A 330 15.85 -17.61 2.89
CA LEU A 330 15.37 -18.66 2.01
C LEU A 330 16.54 -19.56 1.60
N GLU A 331 16.45 -20.85 1.91
CA GLU A 331 17.42 -21.85 1.45
C GLU A 331 17.07 -22.33 0.05
N VAL A 332 18.04 -22.30 -0.86
CA VAL A 332 17.90 -22.77 -2.24
C VAL A 332 19.06 -23.69 -2.57
N SER A 333 18.77 -24.83 -3.22
CA SER A 333 19.79 -25.77 -3.68
C SER A 333 20.28 -25.41 -5.08
N GLU A 334 21.52 -25.80 -5.38
CA GLU A 334 22.12 -25.62 -6.70
C GLU A 334 21.28 -26.29 -7.80
N ASN A 335 21.16 -25.60 -8.94
CA ASN A 335 20.54 -26.13 -10.15
C ASN A 335 21.59 -26.55 -11.19
N LYS A 336 21.13 -27.28 -12.22
CA LYS A 336 22.03 -27.78 -13.29
C LYS A 336 22.46 -26.70 -14.27
N THR A 337 21.63 -25.67 -14.46
CA THR A 337 21.94 -24.55 -15.36
C THR A 337 23.14 -23.78 -14.83
N ARG A 338 24.10 -23.46 -15.71
CA ARG A 338 25.30 -22.69 -15.36
C ARG A 338 25.13 -21.23 -15.73
N LEU A 339 25.69 -20.39 -14.87
CA LEU A 339 25.68 -18.95 -15.04
C LEU A 339 26.55 -18.57 -16.24
N LYS A 340 25.99 -17.72 -17.09
CA LYS A 340 26.68 -17.14 -18.25
C LYS A 340 26.43 -15.64 -18.25
N PHE A 341 27.52 -14.89 -18.41
CA PHE A 341 27.51 -13.45 -18.55
C PHE A 341 27.84 -13.07 -19.98
N ASP A 342 26.82 -12.63 -20.71
CA ASP A 342 26.93 -12.14 -22.07
C ASP A 342 26.78 -10.62 -22.05
N TYR A 343 27.90 -9.91 -22.05
CA TYR A 343 27.91 -8.46 -22.10
C TYR A 343 27.64 -7.97 -23.53
N ARG A 344 26.66 -7.08 -23.68
CA ARG A 344 26.35 -6.41 -24.95
C ARG A 344 26.90 -4.98 -24.92
N PRO A 345 27.91 -4.66 -25.74
CA PRO A 345 28.47 -3.32 -25.79
C PRO A 345 27.46 -2.28 -26.30
N ALA A 346 27.62 -1.03 -25.84
CA ALA A 346 26.87 0.11 -26.37
C ALA A 346 27.30 0.45 -27.80
N SER A 347 28.58 0.25 -28.11
CA SER A 347 29.12 0.47 -29.45
C SER A 347 28.67 -0.60 -30.45
N ARG A 348 27.99 -0.17 -31.53
CA ARG A 348 27.49 -1.05 -32.61
C ARG A 348 28.56 -1.87 -33.34
N LEU A 349 29.83 -1.52 -33.19
CA LEU A 349 30.93 -2.21 -33.87
C LEU A 349 31.46 -3.41 -33.10
N MET A 350 31.09 -3.54 -31.83
CA MET A 350 31.62 -4.56 -30.96
C MET A 350 30.64 -5.74 -30.89
N GLN A 351 31.20 -6.95 -30.88
CA GLN A 351 30.41 -8.17 -30.67
C GLN A 351 30.15 -8.35 -29.17
N ASN A 352 29.16 -9.19 -28.85
CA ASN A 352 28.90 -9.59 -27.48
C ASN A 352 30.14 -10.27 -26.88
N VAL A 353 30.41 -9.98 -25.62
CA VAL A 353 31.56 -10.50 -24.88
C VAL A 353 31.05 -11.49 -23.85
N ASN A 354 31.53 -12.73 -23.92
CA ASN A 354 31.24 -13.73 -22.89
C ASN A 354 32.33 -13.66 -21.80
N ILE A 355 31.92 -13.46 -20.54
CA ILE A 355 32.84 -13.54 -19.40
C ILE A 355 32.68 -14.89 -18.71
N ASN A 356 33.80 -15.60 -18.55
CA ASN A 356 33.85 -16.80 -17.74
C ASN A 356 34.00 -16.44 -16.25
N VAL A 357 32.94 -16.68 -15.49
CA VAL A 357 32.87 -16.47 -14.03
C VAL A 357 33.01 -17.76 -13.23
N GLY A 358 33.53 -18.83 -13.85
CA GLY A 358 33.70 -20.13 -13.24
C GLY A 358 32.46 -21.02 -13.34
N ASP A 359 32.51 -22.20 -12.69
CA ASP A 359 31.41 -23.18 -12.72
C ASP A 359 30.30 -22.85 -11.71
N LEU A 360 29.72 -21.66 -11.82
CA LEU A 360 28.63 -21.21 -10.95
C LEU A 360 27.26 -21.68 -11.47
N PRO A 361 26.34 -22.11 -10.59
CA PRO A 361 24.95 -22.37 -10.96
C PRO A 361 24.24 -21.05 -11.32
N ASP A 362 23.09 -21.13 -12.01
CA ASP A 362 22.19 -19.99 -12.24
C ASP A 362 20.83 -20.19 -11.56
N PRO A 363 20.72 -19.96 -10.23
CA PRO A 363 19.48 -20.16 -9.50
C PRO A 363 18.37 -19.20 -9.93
N SER A 364 18.69 -18.08 -10.59
CA SER A 364 17.70 -17.07 -11.00
C SER A 364 16.60 -17.63 -11.90
N ARG A 365 16.89 -18.73 -12.61
CA ARG A 365 15.97 -19.48 -13.49
C ARG A 365 14.95 -20.35 -12.74
N LEU A 366 15.07 -20.49 -11.42
CA LEU A 366 14.15 -21.29 -10.62
C LEU A 366 12.82 -20.56 -10.39
N THR A 367 11.71 -21.21 -10.77
CA THR A 367 10.37 -20.63 -10.63
C THR A 367 9.76 -20.82 -9.24
N THR A 368 10.11 -21.90 -8.54
CA THR A 368 9.51 -22.22 -7.23
C THR A 368 9.87 -21.18 -6.14
N PRO A 369 11.14 -20.75 -5.99
CA PRO A 369 11.49 -19.66 -5.10
C PRO A 369 10.74 -18.37 -5.41
N ILE A 370 10.69 -17.98 -6.70
CA ILE A 370 9.98 -16.78 -7.16
C ILE A 370 8.50 -16.80 -6.77
N LYS A 371 7.79 -17.92 -6.97
CA LYS A 371 6.38 -18.01 -6.57
C LYS A 371 6.17 -17.72 -5.07
N ARG A 372 7.02 -18.28 -4.21
CA ARG A 372 6.95 -18.05 -2.76
C ARG A 372 7.28 -16.60 -2.38
N LEU A 373 8.23 -15.98 -3.08
CA LEU A 373 8.56 -14.57 -2.87
C LEU A 373 7.43 -13.65 -3.37
N ALA A 374 6.82 -13.99 -4.51
CA ALA A 374 5.69 -13.28 -5.09
C ALA A 374 4.47 -13.28 -4.18
N GLU A 375 4.15 -14.41 -3.52
CA GLU A 375 3.08 -14.49 -2.51
C GLU A 375 3.26 -13.46 -1.38
N ILE A 376 4.51 -13.29 -0.90
CA ILE A 376 4.82 -12.28 0.14
C ILE A 376 4.68 -10.87 -0.43
N ALA A 377 5.26 -10.62 -1.60
CA ALA A 377 5.22 -9.31 -2.26
C ALA A 377 3.78 -8.87 -2.59
N ASP A 378 2.93 -9.78 -3.05
CA ASP A 378 1.52 -9.50 -3.33
C ASP A 378 0.75 -9.20 -2.05
N GLY A 379 0.99 -9.96 -0.97
CA GLY A 379 0.44 -9.65 0.35
C GLY A 379 0.86 -8.26 0.87
N CYS A 380 2.12 -7.87 0.68
CA CYS A 380 2.60 -6.52 1.00
C CYS A 380 1.92 -5.45 0.13
N THR A 381 1.71 -5.74 -1.15
CA THR A 381 1.05 -4.83 -2.10
C THR A 381 -0.39 -4.56 -1.72
N GLU A 382 -1.15 -5.59 -1.34
CA GLU A 382 -2.55 -5.44 -0.90
C GLU A 382 -2.67 -4.55 0.33
N LEU A 383 -1.77 -4.72 1.31
CA LEU A 383 -1.74 -3.86 2.50
C LEU A 383 -1.42 -2.39 2.19
N LEU A 384 -0.66 -2.13 1.12
CA LEU A 384 -0.30 -0.77 0.68
C LEU A 384 -1.31 -0.16 -0.29
N ASN A 385 -2.27 -0.94 -0.81
CA ASN A 385 -3.24 -0.48 -1.81
C ASN A 385 -4.04 0.76 -1.35
N PRO A 386 -4.54 0.85 -0.10
CA PRO A 386 -5.25 2.05 0.38
C PRO A 386 -4.37 3.30 0.37
N LEU A 387 -3.13 3.20 0.85
CA LEU A 387 -2.15 4.30 0.85
C LEU A 387 -1.79 4.72 -0.58
N SER A 388 -1.54 3.74 -1.46
CA SER A 388 -1.23 3.99 -2.86
C SER A 388 -2.36 4.72 -3.59
N ARG A 389 -3.62 4.33 -3.37
CA ARG A 389 -4.80 5.01 -3.92
C ARG A 389 -4.97 6.44 -3.38
N TYR A 390 -4.58 6.69 -2.13
CA TYR A 390 -4.57 8.04 -1.57
C TYR A 390 -3.51 8.91 -2.26
N LEU A 391 -2.29 8.42 -2.39
CA LEU A 391 -1.16 9.13 -3.02
C LEU A 391 -1.31 9.31 -4.53
N ALA A 392 -2.17 8.51 -5.18
CA ALA A 392 -2.48 8.67 -6.60
C ALA A 392 -3.25 9.97 -6.92
N LYS A 393 -3.87 10.59 -5.92
CA LYS A 393 -4.67 11.81 -6.10
C LYS A 393 -3.81 13.05 -5.97
N GLU A 394 -4.04 14.02 -6.84
CA GLU A 394 -3.29 15.28 -6.87
C GLU A 394 -3.43 16.05 -5.54
N GLY A 395 -2.32 16.62 -5.08
CA GLY A 395 -2.25 17.40 -3.83
C GLY A 395 -2.03 16.58 -2.55
N ASN A 396 -2.19 15.26 -2.58
CA ASN A 396 -1.95 14.40 -1.43
C ASN A 396 -0.47 14.08 -1.23
N GLN A 397 -0.02 14.06 0.02
CA GLN A 397 1.38 13.79 0.39
C GLN A 397 1.50 12.65 1.40
N LYS A 398 2.67 12.00 1.41
CA LYS A 398 2.99 10.92 2.36
C LYS A 398 2.99 11.39 3.82
N THR A 399 3.24 12.67 4.04
CA THR A 399 3.27 13.31 5.37
C THR A 399 1.87 13.67 5.89
N ASP A 400 0.84 13.54 5.07
CA ASP A 400 -0.53 13.85 5.49
C ASP A 400 -0.97 12.90 6.60
N LEU A 401 -1.75 13.43 7.55
CA LEU A 401 -2.36 12.60 8.60
C LEU A 401 -3.22 11.47 8.00
N SER A 402 -3.92 11.72 6.89
CA SER A 402 -4.67 10.66 6.20
C SER A 402 -3.76 9.55 5.67
N ALA A 403 -2.58 9.89 5.13
CA ALA A 403 -1.61 8.90 4.66
C ALA A 403 -1.05 8.08 5.83
N LEU A 404 -0.74 8.72 6.97
CA LEU A 404 -0.30 8.05 8.20
C LEU A 404 -1.34 7.05 8.73
N LEU A 405 -2.62 7.38 8.67
CA LEU A 405 -3.71 6.49 9.10
C LEU A 405 -3.87 5.27 8.20
N LEU A 406 -3.61 5.44 6.90
CA LEU A 406 -3.68 4.37 5.90
C LEU A 406 -2.44 3.46 5.89
N MET A 407 -1.38 3.82 6.62
CA MET A 407 -0.15 3.04 6.65
C MET A 407 -0.33 1.74 7.47
N PRO A 408 0.18 0.59 6.99
CA PRO A 408 0.09 -0.70 7.69
C PRO A 408 0.63 -0.64 9.13
N GLU A 409 0.05 -1.43 10.03
CA GLU A 409 0.49 -1.50 11.45
C GLU A 409 1.95 -1.95 11.59
N ASP A 410 2.41 -2.83 10.70
CA ASP A 410 3.80 -3.32 10.67
C ASP A 410 4.83 -2.20 10.44
N LEU A 411 4.41 -1.05 9.88
CA LEU A 411 5.29 0.07 9.51
C LEU A 411 5.19 1.27 10.45
N VAL A 412 4.06 1.40 11.15
CA VAL A 412 3.82 2.52 12.05
C VAL A 412 3.94 2.06 13.50
N ASP A 413 5.00 2.46 14.18
CA ASP A 413 4.91 2.59 15.63
C ASP A 413 4.05 3.82 15.92
N ALA A 414 2.74 3.60 16.07
CA ALA A 414 1.77 4.66 16.35
C ALA A 414 2.15 5.51 17.57
N LYS A 415 3.00 5.01 18.47
CA LYS A 415 3.52 5.73 19.63
C LYS A 415 4.60 6.77 19.31
N GLN A 416 5.20 6.70 18.12
CA GLN A 416 6.28 7.60 17.69
C GLN A 416 5.76 8.80 16.89
N GLN A 417 4.54 8.74 16.37
CA GLN A 417 3.94 9.85 15.62
C GLN A 417 3.47 10.95 16.58
N PRO A 418 3.98 12.20 16.48
CA PRO A 418 3.68 13.27 17.43
C PRO A 418 2.18 13.52 17.61
N ILE A 419 1.45 13.60 16.51
CA ILE A 419 0.01 13.89 16.51
C ILE A 419 -0.82 12.76 17.16
N LEU A 420 -0.49 11.49 16.90
CA LEU A 420 -1.15 10.36 17.55
C LEU A 420 -0.80 10.28 19.03
N LYS A 421 0.44 10.65 19.40
CA LYS A 421 0.88 10.69 20.79
C LYS A 421 0.12 11.77 21.57
N GLU A 422 0.03 12.98 21.04
CA GLU A 422 -0.74 14.10 21.63
C GLU A 422 -2.21 13.74 21.76
N PHE A 423 -2.83 13.24 20.67
CA PHE A 423 -4.21 12.76 20.70
C PHE A 423 -4.41 11.66 21.76
N SER A 424 -3.48 10.69 21.87
CA SER A 424 -3.58 9.62 22.86
C SER A 424 -3.46 10.13 24.30
N GLN A 425 -2.64 11.15 24.55
CA GLN A 425 -2.50 11.76 25.87
C GLN A 425 -3.77 12.50 26.26
N TRP A 426 -4.31 13.30 25.34
CA TRP A 426 -5.58 13.98 25.52
C TRP A 426 -6.74 13.00 25.76
N ALA A 427 -6.87 11.96 24.93
CA ALA A 427 -7.94 10.97 25.06
C ALA A 427 -7.89 10.25 26.42
N ARG A 428 -6.71 9.85 26.91
CA ARG A 428 -6.56 9.28 28.26
C ARG A 428 -6.98 10.26 29.34
N GLN A 429 -6.55 11.52 29.25
CA GLN A 429 -6.89 12.55 30.23
C GLN A 429 -8.41 12.76 30.32
N ILE A 430 -9.11 12.84 29.19
CA ILE A 430 -10.57 12.99 29.16
C ILE A 430 -11.26 11.75 29.73
N ILE A 431 -10.77 10.55 29.41
CA ILE A 431 -11.33 9.30 29.97
C ILE A 431 -11.19 9.31 31.50
N GLU A 432 -10.01 9.67 32.03
CA GLU A 432 -9.76 9.71 33.47
C GLU A 432 -10.55 10.81 34.21
N GLN A 433 -10.77 11.98 33.60
CA GLN A 433 -11.38 13.15 34.25
C GLN A 433 -12.90 13.29 33.99
N GLY A 434 -13.40 12.62 32.95
CA GLY A 434 -14.72 12.88 32.39
C GLY A 434 -15.39 11.70 31.70
N GLU A 435 -14.90 10.47 31.89
CA GLU A 435 -15.46 9.24 31.30
C GLU A 435 -15.51 9.29 29.76
N GLY A 436 -14.66 10.12 29.13
CA GLY A 436 -14.52 10.18 27.68
C GLY A 436 -15.49 11.12 26.95
N LEU A 437 -16.42 11.79 27.64
CA LEU A 437 -17.41 12.66 27.01
C LEU A 437 -16.78 13.98 26.53
N VAL A 438 -16.84 14.24 25.21
CA VAL A 438 -16.28 15.43 24.56
C VAL A 438 -17.18 15.94 23.45
N TRP A 439 -17.03 17.20 23.07
CA TRP A 439 -17.68 17.72 21.87
C TRP A 439 -16.96 17.22 20.62
N VAL A 440 -17.71 17.08 19.52
CA VAL A 440 -17.12 16.82 18.20
C VAL A 440 -16.13 17.93 17.83
N SER A 441 -16.40 19.19 18.15
CA SER A 441 -15.45 20.30 17.92
C SER A 441 -14.10 20.07 18.58
N ASP A 442 -14.09 19.62 19.84
CA ASP A 442 -12.87 19.42 20.63
C ASP A 442 -12.02 18.30 20.02
N PHE A 443 -12.67 17.25 19.51
CA PHE A 443 -11.99 16.16 18.80
C PHE A 443 -11.27 16.69 17.56
N TRP A 444 -11.94 17.47 16.72
CA TRP A 444 -11.35 17.99 15.47
C TRP A 444 -10.20 18.98 15.74
N GLU A 445 -10.31 19.77 16.80
CA GLU A 445 -9.24 20.66 17.28
C GLU A 445 -7.96 19.88 17.64
N HIS A 446 -8.07 18.79 18.41
CA HIS A 446 -6.92 17.97 18.82
C HIS A 446 -6.33 17.13 17.68
N VAL A 447 -7.10 16.93 16.61
CA VAL A 447 -6.64 16.27 15.39
C VAL A 447 -6.01 17.28 14.41
N GLY A 448 -6.06 18.58 14.71
CA GLY A 448 -5.43 19.64 13.91
C GLY A 448 -6.11 19.84 12.56
N ARG A 449 -7.44 19.61 12.48
CA ARG A 449 -8.24 19.81 11.26
C ARG A 449 -9.46 20.68 11.53
N ASP A 450 -9.86 21.44 10.52
CA ASP A 450 -11.09 22.23 10.58
C ASP A 450 -12.32 21.32 10.66
N LEU A 451 -13.22 21.65 11.59
CA LEU A 451 -14.51 20.96 11.72
C LEU A 451 -15.34 21.15 10.44
N PRO A 452 -15.78 20.06 9.77
CA PRO A 452 -16.66 20.17 8.61
C PRO A 452 -18.00 20.84 8.96
N LYS A 453 -18.64 21.49 7.98
CA LYS A 453 -19.99 22.05 8.16
C LYS A 453 -21.02 20.97 8.49
N THR A 454 -20.85 19.78 7.91
CA THR A 454 -21.66 18.58 8.12
C THR A 454 -20.76 17.36 8.09
N LEU A 455 -20.99 16.38 8.98
CA LEU A 455 -20.23 15.12 8.99
C LEU A 455 -20.76 14.16 7.90
N GLY A 456 -19.97 13.96 6.85
CA GLY A 456 -20.19 12.92 5.86
C GLY A 456 -19.56 11.58 6.26
N LYS A 457 -19.76 10.55 5.44
CA LYS A 457 -19.18 9.21 5.67
C LYS A 457 -17.65 9.27 5.83
N LYS A 458 -16.96 10.00 4.96
CA LYS A 458 -15.49 10.16 4.99
C LYS A 458 -14.98 10.77 6.29
N ASP A 459 -15.73 11.71 6.86
CA ASP A 459 -15.37 12.39 8.11
C ASP A 459 -15.52 11.42 9.30
N ILE A 460 -16.59 10.63 9.31
CA ILE A 460 -16.84 9.61 10.34
C ILE A 460 -15.78 8.50 10.25
N ASP A 461 -15.49 7.99 9.05
CA ASP A 461 -14.46 6.98 8.82
C ASP A 461 -13.08 7.49 9.28
N PHE A 462 -12.79 8.77 9.04
CA PHE A 462 -11.56 9.42 9.52
C PHE A 462 -11.50 9.50 11.06
N MET A 463 -12.58 9.93 11.70
CA MET A 463 -12.66 9.99 13.18
C MET A 463 -12.45 8.61 13.80
N GLN A 464 -13.08 7.58 13.24
CA GLN A 464 -12.90 6.19 13.69
C GLN A 464 -11.47 5.71 13.46
N ALA A 465 -10.90 5.94 12.28
CA ALA A 465 -9.54 5.52 11.94
C ALA A 465 -8.50 6.11 12.89
N ILE A 466 -8.58 7.40 13.21
CA ILE A 466 -7.61 8.04 14.11
C ILE A 466 -7.75 7.58 15.56
N ALA A 467 -8.99 7.44 16.06
CA ALA A 467 -9.22 6.89 17.39
C ALA A 467 -8.65 5.47 17.49
N ASN A 468 -8.99 4.61 16.53
CA ASN A 468 -8.55 3.21 16.50
C ASN A 468 -7.01 3.11 16.43
N LYS A 469 -6.37 3.91 15.57
CA LYS A 469 -4.90 3.95 15.45
C LYS A 469 -4.22 4.42 16.75
N ALA A 470 -4.88 5.28 17.52
CA ALA A 470 -4.43 5.72 18.83
C ALA A 470 -4.79 4.76 19.99
N GLY A 471 -5.54 3.68 19.71
CA GLY A 471 -5.96 2.68 20.70
C GLY A 471 -7.26 3.02 21.44
N PHE A 472 -8.13 3.84 20.84
CA PHE A 472 -9.43 4.24 21.39
C PHE A 472 -10.55 3.93 20.40
N ALA A 473 -11.78 3.94 20.88
CA ALA A 473 -12.99 3.83 20.09
C ALA A 473 -13.95 4.99 20.40
N ILE A 474 -14.89 5.23 19.49
CA ILE A 474 -15.84 6.34 19.57
C ILE A 474 -17.27 5.79 19.71
N ALA A 475 -18.06 6.37 20.61
CA ALA A 475 -19.50 6.19 20.65
C ALA A 475 -20.23 7.53 20.41
N PRO A 476 -21.29 7.57 19.59
CA PRO A 476 -21.84 6.47 18.81
C PRO A 476 -20.96 6.13 17.61
N ASP A 477 -21.14 4.90 17.15
CA ASP A 477 -20.53 4.34 15.96
C ASP A 477 -21.70 3.97 15.06
N VAL A 478 -21.69 4.40 13.79
CA VAL A 478 -22.79 4.12 12.87
C VAL A 478 -22.96 2.62 12.66
N ASN A 479 -21.86 1.86 12.60
CA ASN A 479 -21.86 0.43 12.32
C ASN A 479 -22.25 -0.41 13.54
N LEU A 480 -21.88 0.04 14.74
CA LEU A 480 -22.22 -0.69 15.99
C LEU A 480 -23.55 -0.21 16.59
N HIS A 481 -23.73 1.11 16.70
CA HIS A 481 -24.79 1.74 17.48
C HIS A 481 -25.95 2.27 16.62
N GLN A 482 -25.83 2.23 15.29
CA GLN A 482 -26.87 2.66 14.34
C GLN A 482 -27.35 4.11 14.58
N GLN A 483 -26.44 4.99 15.02
CA GLN A 483 -26.73 6.42 15.25
C GLN A 483 -25.74 7.29 14.49
N LYS A 484 -26.25 8.35 13.85
CA LYS A 484 -25.45 9.33 13.12
C LYS A 484 -24.90 10.40 14.07
N LEU A 485 -23.67 10.80 13.85
CA LEU A 485 -23.02 11.91 14.54
C LEU A 485 -23.46 13.26 13.96
N LYS A 486 -23.49 14.29 14.81
CA LYS A 486 -23.73 15.69 14.42
C LYS A 486 -22.53 16.54 14.77
N THR A 487 -22.30 17.60 14.01
CA THR A 487 -21.19 18.55 14.23
C THR A 487 -21.33 19.31 15.55
N ASP A 488 -22.56 19.58 15.98
CA ASP A 488 -22.93 20.22 17.26
C ASP A 488 -23.30 19.18 18.34
N GLY A 489 -22.68 18.00 18.29
CA GLY A 489 -22.97 16.89 19.19
C GLY A 489 -21.81 16.51 20.10
N TYR A 490 -22.12 15.62 21.05
CA TYR A 490 -21.13 14.92 21.85
C TYR A 490 -20.66 13.64 21.16
N ILE A 491 -19.49 13.19 21.56
CA ILE A 491 -19.01 11.81 21.40
C ILE A 491 -18.45 11.32 22.74
N VAL A 492 -18.30 10.01 22.88
CA VAL A 492 -17.63 9.38 24.00
C VAL A 492 -16.45 8.58 23.48
N LEU A 493 -15.24 8.99 23.90
CA LEU A 493 -14.02 8.23 23.69
C LEU A 493 -13.86 7.18 24.77
N TYR A 494 -13.54 5.95 24.40
CA TYR A 494 -13.27 4.89 25.36
C TYR A 494 -12.13 4.01 24.86
N GLN A 495 -11.48 3.30 25.77
CA GLN A 495 -10.39 2.40 25.41
C GLN A 495 -10.94 0.97 25.28
N PRO A 496 -11.06 0.40 24.07
CA PRO A 496 -11.56 -0.96 23.90
C PRO A 496 -10.55 -2.01 24.35
N MET A 497 -11.03 -3.23 24.64
CA MET A 497 -10.19 -4.43 24.73
C MET A 497 -9.65 -4.80 23.33
N PRO A 498 -8.55 -5.58 23.24
CA PRO A 498 -7.87 -5.90 21.97
C PRO A 498 -8.75 -6.58 20.91
N ASP A 499 -9.79 -7.30 21.33
CA ASP A 499 -10.64 -8.06 20.42
C ASP A 499 -11.68 -7.18 19.71
N PHE A 500 -11.87 -7.36 18.41
CA PHE A 500 -12.91 -6.63 17.69
C PHE A 500 -14.31 -6.94 18.22
N ILE A 501 -15.14 -5.90 18.36
CA ILE A 501 -16.55 -6.07 18.72
C ILE A 501 -17.29 -6.61 17.50
N LYS A 502 -17.81 -7.83 17.61
CA LYS A 502 -18.81 -8.37 16.70
C LYS A 502 -20.17 -8.30 17.40
N PRO A 503 -21.08 -7.39 17.02
CA PRO A 503 -22.37 -7.23 17.68
C PRO A 503 -23.16 -8.54 17.73
N SER A 504 -23.38 -9.06 18.93
CA SER A 504 -24.27 -10.22 19.12
C SER A 504 -25.73 -9.83 18.94
N THR A 505 -26.61 -10.84 18.83
CA THR A 505 -28.05 -10.60 18.90
C THR A 505 -28.40 -9.90 20.21
N THR A 506 -27.82 -10.31 21.34
CA THR A 506 -28.06 -9.70 22.65
C THR A 506 -27.58 -8.25 22.72
N PHE A 507 -26.47 -7.90 22.08
CA PHE A 507 -26.00 -6.51 21.99
C PHE A 507 -27.06 -5.59 21.37
N ASN A 508 -27.62 -5.97 20.22
CA ASN A 508 -28.65 -5.17 19.55
C ASN A 508 -29.93 -5.04 20.40
N GLN A 509 -30.26 -6.05 21.20
CA GLN A 509 -31.41 -6.00 22.13
C GLN A 509 -31.19 -4.95 23.21
N VAL A 510 -30.02 -4.99 23.83
CA VAL A 510 -29.65 -4.06 24.91
C VAL A 510 -29.55 -2.65 24.36
N LEU A 511 -29.01 -2.46 23.14
CA LEU A 511 -28.92 -1.16 22.48
C LEU A 511 -30.27 -0.41 22.44
N VAL A 512 -31.34 -1.08 22.03
CA VAL A 512 -32.70 -0.51 21.98
C VAL A 512 -33.20 -0.18 23.39
N MET A 513 -32.97 -1.08 24.34
CA MET A 513 -33.38 -0.91 25.73
C MET A 513 -32.65 0.26 26.42
N LEU A 514 -31.38 0.49 26.10
CA LEU A 514 -30.63 1.64 26.60
C LEU A 514 -31.24 2.94 26.11
N ARG A 515 -31.66 2.99 24.84
CA ARG A 515 -32.34 4.15 24.26
C ARG A 515 -33.62 4.53 24.99
N ILE A 516 -34.46 3.53 25.27
CA ILE A 516 -35.69 3.72 26.03
C ILE A 516 -35.35 4.13 27.47
N GLY A 517 -34.38 3.46 28.10
CA GLY A 517 -33.97 3.75 29.47
C GLY A 517 -33.39 5.15 29.66
N ALA A 518 -32.59 5.63 28.71
CA ALA A 518 -32.07 6.98 28.70
C ALA A 518 -33.19 8.03 28.57
N LEU A 519 -34.23 7.77 27.76
CA LEU A 519 -35.40 8.65 27.66
C LEU A 519 -36.21 8.71 28.96
N VAL A 520 -36.26 7.62 29.73
CA VAL A 520 -36.90 7.62 31.05
C VAL A 520 -36.05 8.41 32.06
N ALA A 521 -34.73 8.22 32.02
CA ALA A 521 -33.79 8.78 32.99
C ALA A 521 -33.52 10.29 32.83
N VAL A 522 -33.74 10.86 31.64
CA VAL A 522 -33.51 12.29 31.32
C VAL A 522 -34.80 13.09 31.47
N ASN A 523 -34.76 14.16 32.27
CA ASN A 523 -35.91 15.00 32.59
C ASN A 523 -35.54 16.49 32.57
N ASP A 524 -36.09 17.30 31.65
CA ASP A 524 -35.98 18.77 31.64
C ASP A 524 -34.58 19.30 32.09
N ASN A 525 -33.51 18.73 31.51
CA ASN A 525 -32.08 18.97 31.80
C ASN A 525 -31.51 18.41 33.14
N GLN A 526 -32.20 17.49 33.80
CA GLN A 526 -31.72 16.74 34.96
C GLN A 526 -31.79 15.23 34.71
N VAL A 527 -30.79 14.49 35.19
CA VAL A 527 -30.69 13.04 35.03
C VAL A 527 -30.85 12.38 36.40
N SER A 528 -31.76 11.41 36.54
CA SER A 528 -31.91 10.67 37.81
C SER A 528 -30.79 9.64 37.97
N GLU A 529 -30.10 9.75 39.10
CA GLU A 529 -28.98 8.91 39.50
C GLU A 529 -29.40 7.42 39.64
N LYS A 530 -30.56 7.17 40.27
CA LYS A 530 -31.06 5.80 40.52
C LYS A 530 -31.60 5.13 39.27
N GLU A 531 -32.22 5.89 38.37
CA GLU A 531 -32.73 5.38 37.10
C GLU A 531 -31.59 4.96 36.19
N VAL A 532 -30.52 5.78 36.10
CA VAL A 532 -29.32 5.44 35.34
C VAL A 532 -28.63 4.19 35.90
N LEU A 533 -28.49 4.05 37.22
CA LEU A 533 -27.93 2.82 37.81
C LEU A 533 -28.74 1.57 37.46
N THR A 534 -30.06 1.70 37.41
CA THR A 534 -30.92 0.60 37.01
C THR A 534 -30.64 0.21 35.57
N VAL A 535 -30.52 1.18 34.65
CA VAL A 535 -30.14 0.95 33.25
C VAL A 535 -28.75 0.32 33.12
N VAL A 536 -27.76 0.75 33.90
CA VAL A 536 -26.41 0.18 33.90
C VAL A 536 -26.41 -1.26 34.41
N SER A 537 -27.14 -1.55 35.49
CA SER A 537 -27.22 -2.91 36.05
C SER A 537 -27.76 -3.94 35.05
N LEU A 538 -28.58 -3.48 34.10
CA LEU A 538 -29.13 -4.32 33.04
C LEU A 538 -28.09 -4.67 31.96
N ILE A 539 -27.02 -3.88 31.79
CA ILE A 539 -25.87 -4.26 30.97
C ILE A 539 -25.04 -5.31 31.70
N ASP A 540 -24.82 -5.11 33.00
CA ASP A 540 -23.90 -5.92 33.80
C ASP A 540 -24.41 -7.34 34.02
N GLN A 541 -25.72 -7.49 34.25
CA GLN A 541 -26.40 -8.77 34.48
C GLN A 541 -26.48 -9.66 33.23
N GLN A 542 -26.15 -9.15 32.04
CA GLN A 542 -26.19 -9.95 30.82
C GLN A 542 -24.91 -10.77 30.68
N GLU A 543 -24.98 -12.06 31.02
CA GLU A 543 -23.86 -13.01 30.86
C GLU A 543 -23.51 -13.29 29.40
N ARG A 544 -24.46 -13.08 28.47
CA ARG A 544 -24.27 -13.31 27.02
C ARG A 544 -23.51 -12.20 26.31
N LEU A 545 -23.26 -11.07 26.98
CA LEU A 545 -22.47 -9.98 26.43
C LEU A 545 -21.00 -10.16 26.82
N THR A 546 -20.12 -10.00 25.85
CA THR A 546 -18.68 -9.88 26.08
C THR A 546 -18.34 -8.59 26.82
N ASP A 547 -17.18 -8.55 27.50
CA ASP A 547 -16.74 -7.35 28.21
C ASP A 547 -16.59 -6.14 27.27
N ASN A 548 -16.14 -6.38 26.03
CA ASN A 548 -15.98 -5.33 25.03
C ASN A 548 -17.34 -4.78 24.53
N GLU A 549 -18.33 -5.66 24.36
CA GLU A 549 -19.72 -5.25 24.11
C GLU A 549 -20.29 -4.41 25.27
N LYS A 550 -20.06 -4.83 26.52
CA LYS A 550 -20.50 -4.08 27.72
C LYS A 550 -19.85 -2.69 27.77
N MET A 551 -18.56 -2.57 27.47
CA MET A 551 -17.86 -1.29 27.41
C MET A 551 -18.42 -0.36 26.33
N SER A 552 -18.64 -0.86 25.13
CA SER A 552 -19.26 -0.10 24.03
C SER A 552 -20.66 0.39 24.41
N LEU A 553 -21.50 -0.48 25.00
CA LEU A 553 -22.84 -0.15 25.45
C LEU A 553 -22.85 0.91 26.58
N ARG A 554 -21.89 0.88 27.49
CA ARG A 554 -21.72 1.91 28.53
C ARG A 554 -21.33 3.26 27.94
N ALA A 555 -20.38 3.28 27.00
CA ALA A 555 -19.99 4.49 26.29
C ALA A 555 -21.19 5.07 25.50
N TYR A 556 -21.96 4.20 24.85
CA TYR A 556 -23.18 4.57 24.15
C TYR A 556 -24.26 5.14 25.08
N LEU A 557 -24.49 4.53 26.25
CA LEU A 557 -25.42 5.04 27.25
C LEU A 557 -25.00 6.43 27.74
N LEU A 558 -23.71 6.63 28.02
CA LEU A 558 -23.18 7.94 28.43
C LEU A 558 -23.44 9.00 27.35
N TRP A 559 -23.21 8.65 26.09
CA TRP A 559 -23.54 9.53 24.96
C TRP A 559 -25.04 9.85 24.90
N GLN A 560 -25.91 8.86 25.08
CA GLN A 560 -27.36 9.07 25.05
C GLN A 560 -27.86 9.97 26.17
N LEU A 561 -27.30 9.87 27.37
CA LEU A 561 -27.71 10.69 28.52
C LEU A 561 -27.35 12.18 28.34
N ASN A 562 -26.42 12.50 27.44
CA ASN A 562 -25.93 13.85 27.20
C ASN A 562 -26.34 14.43 25.84
N THR A 563 -27.05 13.67 25.00
CA THR A 563 -27.45 14.10 23.65
C THR A 563 -28.94 14.46 23.59
N PRO A 564 -29.33 15.68 23.13
CA PRO A 564 -30.72 16.08 23.02
C PRO A 564 -31.46 15.35 21.85
N ASN A 565 -32.77 15.08 22.04
CA ASN A 565 -33.70 14.49 21.06
C ASN A 565 -33.49 13.01 20.67
N ASN A 566 -33.22 12.12 21.62
CA ASN A 566 -33.04 10.69 21.37
C ASN A 566 -34.31 9.88 21.02
N ALA A 567 -35.50 10.49 20.92
CA ALA A 567 -36.76 9.78 20.63
C ALA A 567 -37.06 9.58 19.12
N GLN A 568 -36.29 10.18 18.22
CA GLN A 568 -36.57 10.20 16.78
C GLN A 568 -36.54 8.79 16.16
N GLY A 569 -37.61 8.39 15.46
CA GLY A 569 -37.72 7.06 14.83
C GLY A 569 -38.06 5.90 15.77
N LEU A 570 -38.12 6.12 17.09
CA LEU A 570 -38.46 5.06 18.04
C LEU A 570 -39.94 4.71 18.01
N LYS A 571 -40.82 5.71 17.83
CA LYS A 571 -42.28 5.51 17.74
C LYS A 571 -42.68 4.58 16.59
N SER A 572 -42.20 4.85 15.38
CA SER A 572 -42.53 4.03 14.20
C SER A 572 -42.08 2.58 14.38
N ARG A 573 -40.90 2.38 14.95
CA ARG A 573 -40.37 1.04 15.23
C ARG A 573 -41.13 0.32 16.34
N LEU A 574 -41.54 1.02 17.40
CA LEU A 574 -42.38 0.43 18.45
C LEU A 574 -43.76 0.06 17.90
N THR A 575 -44.39 0.89 17.07
CA THR A 575 -45.71 0.58 16.50
C THR A 575 -45.73 -0.65 15.58
N ALA A 576 -44.57 -1.10 15.08
CA ALA A 576 -44.43 -2.33 14.29
C ALA A 576 -44.36 -3.61 15.16
N LEU A 577 -44.27 -3.48 16.49
CA LEU A 577 -44.13 -4.62 17.40
C LEU A 577 -45.48 -5.30 17.70
N PRO A 578 -45.51 -6.64 17.84
CA PRO A 578 -46.66 -7.37 18.35
C PRO A 578 -46.92 -7.05 19.82
N THR A 579 -48.17 -7.24 20.25
CA THR A 579 -48.66 -6.82 21.58
C THR A 579 -47.85 -7.41 22.74
N ASN A 580 -47.39 -8.66 22.61
CA ASN A 580 -46.52 -9.31 23.60
C ASN A 580 -45.17 -8.60 23.78
N ALA A 581 -44.54 -8.11 22.71
CA ALA A 581 -43.27 -7.39 22.79
C ALA A 581 -43.46 -5.96 23.36
N LEU A 582 -44.58 -5.31 23.01
CA LEU A 582 -44.96 -4.00 23.55
C LEU A 582 -45.14 -4.05 25.07
N ASP A 583 -45.77 -5.10 25.61
CA ASP A 583 -45.96 -5.26 27.05
C ASP A 583 -44.63 -5.40 27.80
N ILE A 584 -43.60 -5.97 27.16
CA ILE A 584 -42.31 -6.10 27.82
C ILE A 584 -41.51 -4.80 27.77
N VAL A 585 -41.65 -4.01 26.69
CA VAL A 585 -41.12 -2.63 26.64
C VAL A 585 -41.76 -1.76 27.72
N LYS A 586 -43.09 -1.84 27.89
CA LYS A 586 -43.81 -1.12 28.96
C LYS A 586 -43.31 -1.52 30.34
N ARG A 587 -43.19 -2.83 30.62
CA ARG A 587 -42.61 -3.34 31.87
C ARG A 587 -41.20 -2.81 32.11
N TYR A 588 -40.38 -2.75 31.07
CA TYR A 588 -39.03 -2.20 31.15
C TYR A 588 -39.01 -0.71 31.52
N ILE A 589 -39.85 0.11 30.85
CA ILE A 589 -40.02 1.54 31.15
C ILE A 589 -40.41 1.75 32.61
N LEU A 590 -41.41 1.00 33.08
CA LEU A 590 -41.90 1.10 34.45
C LEU A 590 -40.86 0.62 35.47
N ARG A 591 -40.08 -0.42 35.16
CA ARG A 591 -39.01 -0.92 36.05
C ARG A 591 -37.98 0.17 36.33
N ILE A 592 -37.57 0.90 35.30
CA ILE A 592 -36.61 2.00 35.44
C ILE A 592 -37.26 3.15 36.21
N ALA A 593 -38.47 3.56 35.83
CA ALA A 593 -39.16 4.68 36.47
C ALA A 593 -39.50 4.42 37.96
N MET A 594 -39.68 3.16 38.36
CA MET A 594 -39.97 2.79 39.74
C MET A 594 -38.71 2.57 40.60
N ALA A 595 -37.50 2.74 40.06
CA ALA A 595 -36.24 2.57 40.82
C ALA A 595 -36.12 3.47 42.05
N GLU A 596 -36.86 4.59 42.09
CA GLU A 596 -36.86 5.55 43.20
C GLU A 596 -37.93 5.26 44.28
N GLY A 597 -38.81 4.27 44.07
CA GLY A 597 -39.97 3.99 44.94
C GLY A 597 -41.27 4.54 44.37
N GLN A 598 -42.06 5.26 45.18
CA GLN A 598 -43.37 5.77 44.74
C GLN A 598 -43.25 6.78 43.59
N VAL A 599 -44.00 6.53 42.52
CA VAL A 599 -44.09 7.42 41.35
C VAL A 599 -44.92 8.64 41.74
N ASP A 600 -44.28 9.80 41.87
CA ASP A 600 -45.00 11.05 42.18
C ASP A 600 -45.85 11.53 40.99
N ASN A 601 -46.79 12.45 41.25
CA ASN A 601 -47.66 12.98 40.19
C ASN A 601 -46.90 13.68 39.06
N ALA A 602 -45.70 14.21 39.32
CA ALA A 602 -44.88 14.83 38.29
C ALA A 602 -44.31 13.77 37.32
N LYS A 603 -43.83 12.65 37.87
CA LYS A 603 -43.29 11.51 37.15
C LYS A 603 -44.36 10.73 36.39
N ILE A 604 -45.58 10.59 36.94
CA ILE A 604 -46.73 10.05 36.19
C ILE A 604 -46.99 10.90 34.95
N LYS A 605 -47.10 12.24 35.08
CA LYS A 605 -47.32 13.12 33.91
C LYS A 605 -46.20 13.03 32.87
N ARG A 606 -44.95 12.76 33.28
CA ARG A 606 -43.82 12.53 32.37
C ARG A 606 -43.94 11.20 31.64
N LEU A 607 -44.23 10.13 32.38
CA LEU A 607 -44.48 8.82 31.81
C LEU A 607 -45.67 8.84 30.85
N GLU A 608 -46.73 9.59 31.13
CA GLU A 608 -47.85 9.79 30.20
C GLU A 608 -47.40 10.45 28.88
N LYS A 609 -46.55 11.48 28.97
CA LYS A 609 -45.96 12.14 27.79
C LYS A 609 -45.06 11.19 27.02
N LEU A 610 -44.22 10.42 27.70
CA LEU A 610 -43.33 9.42 27.09
C LEU A 610 -44.14 8.28 26.47
N TYR A 611 -45.16 7.76 27.14
CA TYR A 611 -46.07 6.75 26.61
C TYR A 611 -46.70 7.23 25.30
N THR A 612 -47.23 8.46 25.31
CA THR A 612 -47.83 9.06 24.11
C THR A 612 -46.81 9.28 22.99
N SER A 613 -45.58 9.70 23.32
CA SER A 613 -44.53 9.94 22.32
C SER A 613 -44.00 8.64 21.72
N LEU A 614 -44.02 7.53 22.46
CA LEU A 614 -43.67 6.19 22.02
C LEU A 614 -44.82 5.46 21.30
N GLY A 615 -46.04 6.02 21.30
CA GLY A 615 -47.21 5.47 20.60
C GLY A 615 -48.11 4.58 21.45
N PHE A 616 -47.92 4.55 22.78
CA PHE A 616 -48.78 3.85 23.71
C PHE A 616 -50.01 4.68 24.11
N ASP A 617 -51.08 4.01 24.53
CA ASP A 617 -52.27 4.68 25.09
C ASP A 617 -51.97 5.23 26.50
N ARG A 618 -52.18 6.53 26.67
CA ARG A 618 -52.06 7.24 27.95
C ARG A 618 -52.95 6.62 29.04
N SER A 619 -54.14 6.14 28.68
CA SER A 619 -55.10 5.59 29.65
C SER A 619 -54.63 4.28 30.29
N GLN A 620 -53.72 3.56 29.63
CA GLN A 620 -53.18 2.29 30.10
C GLN A 620 -52.10 2.44 31.18
N LEU A 621 -51.46 3.62 31.28
CA LEU A 621 -50.34 3.82 32.21
C LEU A 621 -50.70 3.50 33.66
N THR A 622 -51.87 3.93 34.13
CA THR A 622 -52.31 3.70 35.51
C THR A 622 -52.60 2.22 35.78
N SER A 623 -53.18 1.53 34.80
CA SER A 623 -53.38 0.07 34.84
C SER A 623 -52.05 -0.68 34.84
N ASP A 624 -51.10 -0.28 33.99
CA ASP A 624 -49.79 -0.91 33.88
C ASP A 624 -48.96 -0.72 35.16
N ILE A 625 -49.00 0.47 35.78
CA ILE A 625 -48.37 0.74 37.08
C ILE A 625 -49.00 -0.16 38.17
N HIS A 626 -50.34 -0.25 38.20
CA HIS A 626 -51.02 -1.07 39.20
C HIS A 626 -50.71 -2.57 39.02
N GLN A 627 -50.72 -3.09 37.79
CA GLN A 627 -50.32 -4.47 37.50
C GLN A 627 -48.88 -4.77 37.94
N MET A 628 -47.96 -3.83 37.74
CA MET A 628 -46.57 -4.02 38.15
C MET A 628 -46.42 -4.03 39.67
N GLN A 629 -47.15 -3.17 40.38
CA GLN A 629 -47.18 -3.12 41.85
C GLN A 629 -47.85 -4.35 42.47
N THR A 630 -48.91 -4.89 41.86
CA THR A 630 -49.56 -6.12 42.33
C THR A 630 -48.73 -7.38 42.03
N ASN A 631 -48.03 -7.42 40.88
CA ASN A 631 -47.16 -8.55 40.54
C ASN A 631 -45.87 -8.59 41.38
N THR A 632 -45.42 -7.44 41.90
CA THR A 632 -44.30 -7.38 42.88
C THR A 632 -44.75 -7.66 44.32
N SER A 633 -46.06 -7.51 44.62
CA SER A 633 -46.63 -7.74 45.96
C SER A 633 -47.31 -9.12 46.12
N GLY A 634 -47.31 -9.96 45.08
CA GLY A 634 -48.04 -11.23 45.02
C GLY A 634 -47.37 -12.44 45.70
N SER A 635 -46.72 -12.26 46.85
CA SER A 635 -46.30 -13.39 47.73
C SER A 635 -46.37 -13.03 49.21
N ALA A 636 -47.50 -12.49 49.63
CA ALA A 636 -47.90 -12.55 51.03
C ALA A 636 -49.42 -12.45 51.12
N GLU A 637 -50.10 -13.60 51.17
CA GLU A 637 -51.24 -13.78 52.06
C GLU A 637 -51.68 -15.24 52.09
N THR A 638 -51.35 -15.96 53.18
CA THR A 638 -52.35 -16.81 53.83
C THR A 638 -52.09 -16.92 55.32
N THR A 639 -53.16 -16.70 56.08
CA THR A 639 -53.44 -17.01 57.50
C THR A 639 -53.14 -15.96 58.58
N LEU A 640 -54.24 -15.49 59.16
CA LEU A 640 -54.38 -14.83 60.46
C LEU A 640 -54.10 -15.84 61.58
N ASN A 641 -53.14 -15.59 62.49
CA ASN A 641 -53.40 -15.28 63.92
C ASN A 641 -52.10 -15.08 64.75
N GLU A 642 -52.19 -14.15 65.69
CA GLU A 642 -51.44 -13.99 66.97
C GLU A 642 -49.94 -13.58 67.05
N GLN A 643 -49.78 -12.33 67.54
CA GLN A 643 -48.81 -11.82 68.53
C GLN A 643 -47.28 -11.79 68.24
N ALA A 644 -46.84 -10.53 68.13
CA ALA A 644 -45.63 -9.92 68.70
C ALA A 644 -44.30 -9.91 67.91
N LYS A 645 -43.71 -8.68 67.91
CA LYS A 645 -42.32 -8.23 67.66
C LYS A 645 -41.90 -7.88 66.22
N MET A 646 -41.66 -6.57 66.01
CA MET A 646 -40.53 -6.08 65.20
C MET A 646 -39.21 -6.57 65.85
N PRO A 647 -38.09 -6.84 65.12
CA PRO A 647 -37.46 -5.87 64.22
C PRO A 647 -36.59 -6.37 63.02
N GLN A 648 -36.21 -5.40 62.19
CA GLN A 648 -34.92 -5.20 61.47
C GLN A 648 -34.61 -5.77 60.06
N ALA A 649 -34.09 -4.82 59.26
CA ALA A 649 -33.12 -4.91 58.16
C ALA A 649 -33.59 -5.42 56.79
N GLY A 650 -33.57 -4.51 55.81
CA GLY A 650 -33.89 -4.73 54.40
C GLY A 650 -33.02 -5.80 53.74
N GLY A 651 -33.66 -6.92 53.43
CA GLY A 651 -33.20 -7.88 52.43
C GLY A 651 -33.94 -7.61 51.12
N ILE A 652 -33.20 -7.32 50.05
CA ILE A 652 -33.75 -7.30 48.69
C ILE A 652 -34.05 -8.75 48.31
N ASN A 653 -35.29 -9.02 47.92
CA ASN A 653 -35.79 -10.36 47.68
C ASN A 653 -35.24 -10.92 46.36
N GLN A 654 -34.32 -11.89 46.46
CA GLN A 654 -33.51 -12.41 45.35
C GLN A 654 -34.35 -13.12 44.27
N ASP A 655 -35.48 -13.70 44.66
CA ASP A 655 -36.43 -14.36 43.75
C ASP A 655 -37.22 -13.37 42.88
N VAL A 656 -37.42 -12.13 43.36
CA VAL A 656 -38.08 -11.06 42.59
C VAL A 656 -37.13 -10.53 41.52
N LEU A 657 -35.83 -10.40 41.82
CA LEU A 657 -34.81 -10.05 40.83
C LEU A 657 -34.71 -11.08 39.70
N ALA A 658 -34.66 -12.38 40.04
CA ALA A 658 -34.53 -13.47 39.08
C ALA A 658 -35.73 -13.55 38.11
N LYS A 659 -36.95 -13.32 38.62
CA LYS A 659 -38.17 -13.30 37.79
C LYS A 659 -38.20 -12.11 36.84
N HIS A 660 -37.74 -10.94 37.31
CA HIS A 660 -37.62 -9.75 36.46
C HIS A 660 -36.49 -9.86 35.43
N GLU A 661 -35.44 -10.62 35.71
CA GLU A 661 -34.34 -10.92 34.80
C GLU A 661 -34.79 -11.79 33.63
N GLN A 662 -35.57 -12.84 33.92
CA GLN A 662 -36.13 -13.73 32.90
C GLN A 662 -37.14 -13.02 31.98
N ASP A 663 -37.98 -12.14 32.54
CA ASP A 663 -38.88 -11.28 31.77
C ASP A 663 -38.11 -10.29 30.87
N THR A 664 -36.97 -9.77 31.34
CA THR A 664 -36.14 -8.82 30.58
C THR A 664 -35.41 -9.51 29.42
N LEU A 665 -34.88 -10.72 29.65
CA LEU A 665 -34.27 -11.55 28.62
C LEU A 665 -35.27 -11.93 27.52
N HIS A 666 -36.52 -12.21 27.88
CA HIS A 666 -37.58 -12.52 26.93
C HIS A 666 -38.00 -11.27 26.11
N ALA A 667 -38.06 -10.09 26.76
CA ALA A 667 -38.24 -8.79 26.09
C ALA A 667 -37.22 -8.59 24.98
N GLN A 668 -35.97 -8.73 25.39
CA GLN A 668 -34.81 -8.46 24.59
C GLN A 668 -34.85 -9.39 23.37
N THR A 669 -35.07 -10.69 23.57
CA THR A 669 -35.13 -11.68 22.50
C THR A 669 -36.17 -11.36 21.43
N LEU A 670 -37.40 -11.01 21.82
CA LEU A 670 -38.48 -10.68 20.89
C LEU A 670 -38.24 -9.33 20.19
N LEU A 671 -37.71 -8.34 20.90
CA LEU A 671 -37.41 -7.04 20.32
C LEU A 671 -36.32 -7.17 19.25
N ALA A 672 -35.18 -7.81 19.50
CA ALA A 672 -34.16 -7.92 18.44
C ALA A 672 -34.62 -8.70 17.21
N GLN A 673 -35.45 -9.73 17.35
CA GLN A 673 -35.97 -10.43 16.18
C GLN A 673 -36.77 -9.51 15.25
N ILE A 674 -37.41 -8.47 15.80
CA ILE A 674 -38.21 -7.51 15.04
C ILE A 674 -37.40 -6.28 14.61
N PHE A 675 -36.48 -5.81 15.46
CA PHE A 675 -35.54 -4.75 15.12
C PHE A 675 -34.43 -5.18 14.14
N ALA A 676 -34.21 -6.49 13.94
CA ALA A 676 -33.29 -7.03 12.95
C ALA A 676 -33.94 -7.33 11.58
N SER A 677 -35.27 -7.29 11.46
CA SER A 677 -35.98 -7.81 10.28
C SER A 677 -36.72 -6.77 9.43
N GLN A 678 -36.61 -5.47 9.72
CA GLN A 678 -37.32 -4.43 8.94
C GLN A 678 -36.51 -3.20 8.51
N ASP A 679 -35.21 -3.10 8.80
CA ASP A 679 -34.36 -2.06 8.20
C ASP A 679 -33.78 -2.47 6.82
N SER A 680 -34.40 -3.45 6.15
CA SER A 680 -34.15 -3.75 4.72
C SER A 680 -34.98 -2.88 3.77
N GLU A 681 -35.90 -2.07 4.28
CA GLU A 681 -36.81 -1.25 3.46
C GLU A 681 -36.87 0.20 3.97
N GLU A 682 -35.77 0.92 3.85
CA GLU A 682 -35.66 2.36 3.51
C GLU A 682 -34.21 2.83 3.70
N THR A 683 -33.31 2.19 2.96
CA THR A 683 -32.01 2.72 2.49
C THR A 683 -31.52 1.74 1.42
N LEU A 684 -32.12 1.80 0.23
CA LEU A 684 -31.48 1.27 -0.96
C LEU A 684 -30.78 2.43 -1.67
N GLU A 685 -29.71 2.92 -1.02
CA GLU A 685 -28.50 3.35 -1.73
C GLU A 685 -27.48 2.22 -1.55
N ALA A 686 -27.04 1.69 -2.69
CA ALA A 686 -26.50 0.35 -2.87
C ALA A 686 -25.10 0.12 -2.27
N ILE A 687 -24.91 -1.07 -1.67
CA ILE A 687 -23.65 -1.82 -1.74
C ILE A 687 -23.83 -2.81 -2.90
N PRO A 688 -23.00 -2.81 -3.95
CA PRO A 688 -23.12 -3.78 -5.03
C PRO A 688 -22.48 -5.11 -4.59
N GLN A 689 -23.29 -6.17 -4.53
CA GLN A 689 -22.85 -7.52 -4.85
C GLN A 689 -23.64 -8.00 -6.09
N PRO A 690 -23.04 -8.89 -6.89
CA PRO A 690 -23.11 -8.81 -8.34
C PRO A 690 -24.28 -9.64 -8.86
N GLU A 691 -25.41 -9.00 -9.18
CA GLU A 691 -26.35 -9.59 -10.13
C GLU A 691 -26.86 -8.53 -11.11
N SER A 692 -26.64 -8.85 -12.38
CA SER A 692 -27.42 -8.52 -13.55
C SER A 692 -28.65 -7.62 -13.31
N GLY A 693 -28.62 -6.43 -13.91
CA GLY A 693 -29.74 -5.50 -13.91
C GLY A 693 -29.57 -4.39 -14.95
N SER A 694 -29.62 -4.80 -16.22
CA SER A 694 -30.15 -4.05 -17.37
C SER A 694 -30.45 -2.55 -17.20
N LYS A 695 -29.76 -1.77 -18.05
CA LYS A 695 -30.07 -0.40 -18.49
C LYS A 695 -31.58 -0.17 -18.71
N PRO A 696 -32.08 1.07 -18.58
CA PRO A 696 -33.45 1.42 -18.97
C PRO A 696 -33.68 1.00 -20.43
N VAL A 697 -34.70 0.18 -20.64
CA VAL A 697 -35.04 -0.39 -21.95
C VAL A 697 -35.34 0.74 -22.92
N HIS A 698 -34.42 0.94 -23.86
CA HIS A 698 -34.76 1.02 -25.27
C HIS A 698 -33.74 0.24 -26.10
N ALA A 699 -34.25 -0.81 -26.74
CA ALA A 699 -33.71 -1.60 -27.85
C ALA A 699 -32.55 -2.58 -27.56
N ASN A 700 -32.88 -3.86 -27.39
CA ASN A 700 -32.10 -5.06 -27.75
C ASN A 700 -30.55 -4.91 -27.72
N GLN A 701 -29.93 -5.03 -26.53
CA GLN A 701 -28.48 -5.23 -26.44
C GLN A 701 -28.19 -6.73 -26.43
N THR A 702 -27.50 -7.18 -27.48
CA THR A 702 -27.08 -8.56 -27.67
C THR A 702 -25.60 -8.60 -27.30
N TYR A 703 -25.23 -9.41 -26.30
CA TYR A 703 -23.83 -9.64 -25.94
C TYR A 703 -23.33 -10.89 -26.67
N ASN A 704 -22.08 -10.88 -27.14
CA ASN A 704 -21.46 -12.03 -27.79
C ASN A 704 -20.91 -13.03 -26.76
N ALA A 705 -20.38 -14.17 -27.24
CA ALA A 705 -19.83 -15.23 -26.37
C ALA A 705 -18.66 -14.77 -25.48
N ASN A 706 -18.02 -13.65 -25.84
CA ASN A 706 -16.83 -13.09 -25.19
C ASN A 706 -17.18 -11.88 -24.29
N GLY A 707 -18.46 -11.67 -23.96
CA GLY A 707 -18.91 -10.67 -22.98
C GLY A 707 -18.98 -9.22 -23.47
N LEU A 708 -18.67 -8.94 -24.73
CA LEU A 708 -18.71 -7.59 -25.32
C LEU A 708 -20.09 -7.29 -25.93
N GLU A 709 -20.60 -6.07 -25.72
CA GLU A 709 -21.88 -5.62 -26.28
C GLU A 709 -21.75 -5.45 -27.82
N SER A 710 -22.75 -5.91 -28.59
CA SER A 710 -22.68 -5.98 -30.07
C SER A 710 -22.33 -4.66 -30.77
N SER A 711 -22.64 -3.52 -30.14
CA SER A 711 -22.32 -2.19 -30.64
C SER A 711 -20.83 -1.85 -30.52
N TYR A 712 -20.17 -2.29 -29.44
CA TYR A 712 -18.73 -2.14 -29.25
C TYR A 712 -17.92 -3.15 -30.08
N GLU A 713 -18.46 -4.34 -30.30
CA GLU A 713 -17.85 -5.35 -31.18
C GLU A 713 -17.78 -4.87 -32.65
N GLN A 714 -18.86 -4.29 -33.17
CA GLN A 714 -18.87 -3.73 -34.53
C GLN A 714 -17.85 -2.60 -34.69
N LEU A 715 -17.68 -1.78 -33.65
CA LEU A 715 -16.70 -0.71 -33.64
C LEU A 715 -15.28 -1.25 -33.55
N PHE A 716 -15.04 -2.26 -32.70
CA PHE A 716 -13.76 -2.96 -32.59
C PHE A 716 -13.33 -3.56 -33.93
N GLN A 717 -14.24 -4.24 -34.64
CA GLN A 717 -13.96 -4.80 -35.97
C GLN A 717 -13.61 -3.73 -37.02
N GLN A 718 -14.11 -2.50 -36.86
CA GLN A 718 -13.72 -1.39 -37.72
C GLN A 718 -12.35 -0.82 -37.32
N LEU A 719 -12.05 -0.77 -36.03
CA LEU A 719 -10.79 -0.22 -35.50
C LEU A 719 -9.57 -1.05 -35.91
N ILE A 720 -9.69 -2.38 -35.91
CA ILE A 720 -8.61 -3.29 -36.31
C ILE A 720 -8.29 -3.27 -37.82
N SER A 721 -8.96 -2.42 -38.60
CA SER A 721 -8.64 -2.24 -40.02
C SER A 721 -7.38 -1.38 -40.26
N LYS A 722 -6.94 -0.63 -39.25
CA LYS A 722 -5.80 0.28 -39.32
C LYS A 722 -5.15 0.41 -37.95
N GLU A 723 -3.82 0.38 -37.91
CA GLU A 723 -3.01 0.47 -36.68
C GLU A 723 -3.06 1.85 -36.02
N LYS A 724 -3.32 2.91 -36.81
CA LYS A 724 -3.22 4.30 -36.35
C LYS A 724 -4.40 5.13 -36.82
N TRP A 725 -5.08 5.78 -35.90
CA TRP A 725 -6.23 6.65 -36.14
C TRP A 725 -5.96 8.07 -35.62
N SER A 726 -6.39 9.08 -36.35
CA SER A 726 -6.50 10.42 -35.75
C SER A 726 -7.70 10.47 -34.80
N TYR A 727 -7.65 11.37 -33.81
CA TYR A 727 -8.77 11.54 -32.89
C TYR A 727 -10.06 11.98 -33.62
N GLU A 728 -9.95 12.77 -34.69
CA GLU A 728 -11.12 13.11 -35.52
C GLU A 728 -11.67 11.89 -36.27
N GLU A 729 -10.81 11.07 -36.89
CA GLU A 729 -11.23 9.84 -37.57
C GLU A 729 -11.92 8.86 -36.61
N PHE A 730 -11.40 8.71 -35.39
CA PHE A 730 -11.99 7.85 -34.37
C PHE A 730 -13.31 8.40 -33.83
N THR A 731 -13.43 9.72 -33.68
CA THR A 731 -14.69 10.37 -33.29
C THR A 731 -15.77 10.21 -34.37
N GLU A 732 -15.40 10.24 -35.65
CA GLU A 732 -16.29 9.95 -36.77
C GLU A 732 -16.81 8.50 -36.71
N LEU A 733 -15.96 7.53 -36.33
CA LEU A 733 -16.36 6.13 -36.15
C LEU A 733 -17.36 5.92 -34.99
N CYS A 734 -17.23 6.69 -33.92
CA CYS A 734 -18.11 6.57 -32.74
C CYS A 734 -19.50 7.22 -32.95
N ARG A 735 -19.62 8.15 -33.91
CA ARG A 735 -20.84 8.96 -34.12
C ARG A 735 -22.08 8.15 -34.53
N PRO A 736 -22.02 7.18 -35.47
CA PRO A 736 -23.19 6.40 -35.87
C PRO A 736 -23.82 5.60 -34.71
N ALA A 737 -23.01 5.23 -33.71
CA ALA A 737 -23.45 4.50 -32.52
C ALA A 737 -23.81 5.41 -31.33
N ASN A 738 -23.70 6.74 -31.49
CA ASN A 738 -23.91 7.74 -30.43
C ASN A 738 -23.04 7.49 -29.18
N MET A 739 -21.80 7.03 -29.39
CA MET A 739 -20.84 6.72 -28.34
C MET A 739 -19.80 7.83 -28.17
N MET A 740 -19.35 8.06 -26.95
CA MET A 740 -18.28 9.00 -26.64
C MET A 740 -16.92 8.31 -26.85
N PRO A 741 -15.97 8.92 -27.60
CA PRO A 741 -14.65 8.33 -27.88
C PRO A 741 -13.90 7.81 -26.66
N ASP A 742 -13.78 8.62 -25.60
CA ASP A 742 -13.06 8.22 -24.39
C ASP A 742 -13.72 7.03 -23.68
N ALA A 743 -15.06 7.00 -23.68
CA ALA A 743 -15.83 5.90 -23.10
C ALA A 743 -15.70 4.61 -23.93
N VAL A 744 -15.47 4.72 -25.24
CA VAL A 744 -15.18 3.57 -26.10
C VAL A 744 -13.81 2.99 -25.79
N ILE A 745 -12.79 3.85 -25.65
CA ILE A 745 -11.42 3.43 -25.32
C ILE A 745 -11.41 2.72 -23.98
N GLU A 746 -12.08 3.29 -22.97
CA GLU A 746 -12.21 2.69 -21.64
C GLU A 746 -12.88 1.30 -21.71
N VAL A 747 -14.03 1.18 -22.38
CA VAL A 747 -14.76 -0.10 -22.47
C VAL A 747 -14.00 -1.17 -23.26
N LEU A 748 -13.31 -0.81 -24.35
CA LEU A 748 -12.53 -1.76 -25.15
C LEU A 748 -11.25 -2.19 -24.43
N ASN A 749 -10.59 -1.27 -23.71
CA ASN A 749 -9.43 -1.61 -22.89
C ASN A 749 -9.82 -2.45 -21.68
N ASP A 750 -10.90 -2.11 -20.98
CA ASP A 750 -11.40 -2.92 -19.86
C ASP A 750 -11.76 -4.34 -20.31
N TRP A 751 -12.43 -4.48 -21.47
CA TRP A 751 -12.71 -5.78 -22.07
C TRP A 751 -11.43 -6.55 -22.45
N ALA A 752 -10.42 -5.86 -23.00
CA ALA A 752 -9.14 -6.46 -23.33
C ALA A 752 -8.37 -6.91 -22.07
N TYR A 753 -8.39 -6.11 -21.01
CA TYR A 753 -7.82 -6.45 -19.71
C TYR A 753 -8.50 -7.68 -19.09
N ASP A 754 -9.82 -7.75 -19.12
CA ASP A 754 -10.57 -8.90 -18.60
C ASP A 754 -10.28 -10.20 -19.39
N SER A 755 -9.87 -10.08 -20.66
CA SER A 755 -9.67 -11.21 -21.57
C SER A 755 -8.22 -11.68 -21.67
N VAL A 756 -7.25 -10.76 -21.78
CA VAL A 756 -5.83 -11.04 -22.05
C VAL A 756 -4.86 -10.21 -21.17
N ASP A 757 -5.36 -9.53 -20.13
CA ASP A 757 -4.56 -8.78 -19.14
C ASP A 757 -3.71 -7.63 -19.73
N ALA A 758 -4.13 -7.07 -20.87
CA ALA A 758 -3.49 -5.94 -21.54
C ALA A 758 -4.50 -5.04 -22.28
N PRO A 759 -4.23 -3.73 -22.45
CA PRO A 759 -5.10 -2.83 -23.22
C PRO A 759 -4.89 -3.04 -24.72
N VAL A 760 -5.96 -2.94 -25.51
CA VAL A 760 -5.90 -3.07 -26.98
C VAL A 760 -5.75 -1.73 -27.70
N ILE A 761 -6.00 -0.62 -27.01
CA ILE A 761 -5.92 0.75 -27.53
C ILE A 761 -4.99 1.59 -26.65
N ASP A 762 -4.01 2.24 -27.28
CA ASP A 762 -3.19 3.27 -26.68
C ASP A 762 -3.54 4.65 -27.28
N ALA A 763 -3.80 5.64 -26.42
CA ALA A 763 -4.29 6.95 -26.82
C ALA A 763 -3.50 8.06 -26.11
N GLU A 764 -2.41 8.50 -26.73
CA GLU A 764 -1.61 9.65 -26.30
C GLU A 764 -1.89 10.89 -27.17
N GLU A 765 -1.23 11.01 -28.34
CA GLU A 765 -1.50 12.09 -29.32
C GLU A 765 -2.31 11.60 -30.54
N MET A 766 -2.25 10.29 -30.80
CA MET A 766 -2.98 9.55 -31.84
C MET A 766 -3.48 8.25 -31.20
N ILE A 767 -4.46 7.61 -31.82
CA ILE A 767 -5.05 6.36 -31.32
C ILE A 767 -4.37 5.18 -32.02
N TYR A 768 -3.66 4.36 -31.26
CA TYR A 768 -2.95 3.17 -31.71
C TYR A 768 -3.71 1.91 -31.31
N ILE A 769 -3.84 0.99 -32.26
CA ILE A 769 -4.41 -0.33 -32.03
C ILE A 769 -3.26 -1.34 -31.95
N ASP A 770 -3.14 -2.02 -30.81
CA ASP A 770 -2.12 -3.05 -30.63
C ASP A 770 -2.57 -4.36 -31.29
N PHE A 771 -2.00 -4.67 -32.45
CA PHE A 771 -2.37 -5.86 -33.20
C PHE A 771 -1.94 -7.17 -32.54
N GLU A 772 -0.92 -7.15 -31.68
CA GLU A 772 -0.51 -8.35 -30.92
C GLU A 772 -1.64 -8.73 -29.95
N ILE A 773 -2.21 -7.74 -29.27
CA ILE A 773 -3.38 -7.92 -28.39
C ILE A 773 -4.63 -8.27 -29.20
N VAL A 774 -4.81 -7.72 -30.41
CA VAL A 774 -5.92 -8.13 -31.30
C VAL A 774 -5.83 -9.60 -31.70
N GLU A 775 -4.64 -10.10 -32.01
CA GLU A 775 -4.42 -11.52 -32.35
C GLU A 775 -4.76 -12.44 -31.17
N GLU A 776 -4.34 -12.08 -29.96
CA GLU A 776 -4.69 -12.83 -28.74
C GLU A 776 -6.19 -12.80 -28.45
N LEU A 777 -6.85 -11.65 -28.60
CA LEU A 777 -8.29 -11.50 -28.42
C LEU A 777 -9.12 -12.27 -29.45
N GLN A 778 -8.61 -12.42 -30.68
CA GLN A 778 -9.25 -13.23 -31.73
C GLN A 778 -9.02 -14.74 -31.56
N ALA A 779 -8.04 -15.15 -30.75
CA ALA A 779 -7.74 -16.54 -30.45
C ALA A 779 -8.62 -17.14 -29.33
N LEU A 780 -9.39 -16.30 -28.62
CA LEU A 780 -10.38 -16.66 -27.60
C LEU A 780 -11.74 -17.04 -28.21
#